data_AF-A0A2E5TT93-F1
#
_entry.id   AF-A0A2E5TT93-F1
#
_cell.length_a   1.000
_cell.length_b   1.000
_cell.length_c   1.000
_cell.angle_alpha   90.00
_cell.angle_beta   90.00
_cell.angle_gamma   90.00
#
_symmetry.space_group_name_H-M   'P 1'
#
loop_
_entity.id
_entity.type
_entity.pdbx_description
1 polymer ?
#
loop_
_entity_poly.entity_id
_entity_poly.type
_entity_poly.pdbx_seq_one_letter_code
_entity_poly.pdbx_strand_id
1 'polypeptide(L)'
;MNWGHPNYIYLGVFLAVLVLAGSLAAWFQRERVLALFVSQDRAKELTSHMPTWEYCTRSVLIISAVILGSLALASPRWGYILEKSNATSLDIIIAVDTSRSMLAEDLSPNRMKRTQLAIQELMKLGQGDRFGLIPFAGSAFLQCPLTVDQEALRQHVNLINVDLIPNGGTNLGEAIKAASESFAEHEEDSHKVLVLFSDGEDHDPNALSVAEEASSKGMRIFTIGVGTSEGELIPVKYCPSCDSANTPTRSRCRICNAYLLRQQQFIRDEDGNVVRSRINEGMLEDIAESTGGFYLQLAGARTMEVLYKNGLAPLPKSENNSAMVRRQKERYQWPLTGAVLLLLVEMFWPRGRKPRGGTATSTLALLCLLVFPTHADTLKQAKENYNRGEYALAQRDYEEILKLNPGDSKLHYNAGTAAYKTGKYNEAAKHFRSSLRTSDLEIQNSAFYNLGNTHYRLGSQMQRPEDQIPAWEEAARYFKAASQLNAEDDSAKRNLDFVRDKIEEAKRKLEQLSDELPLDGVTRFKNQEDKKFALRIFPPKRELIPDRPYWRMFTLDHYVHGVAKVSESLQARAKSTRIPLPEYGGREPIEEILPGQWRFRFEPLFSEFLPINGPFANAQVEDNSWKYNPVVLQAKLKSVPTQAVNYTVIDPTDSLRLAPSPLDDPLRPEKENDFTVEREEIYPFTTLALNLKNTEISKLFSALRDFTEDKQLPLETFNEACIRWLHERHKYTRQTRIPEDKENDPVVRWMMSEEPGHCEYFAYSYVLLARSAGFPARIVCGFAGGEWDDKTQSWTNEQTDAHAWAEVFDGKQWLRVDPTPPEDGQGEGEEPQQNQNNGQGQNPDQQDGEGNPENPQNQQGENPNGEEPDEDRDEGELPEELLETLRQAQQLLDALKTDEKPLGSLEAKEGRLGRRIQRNKKDW
;
A
#
# COMPACT_ATOMS: atom_id res chain seq x y z
N MET A 1 -30.20 -24.17 -32.30
CA MET A 1 -28.96 -24.94 -32.07
C MET A 1 -27.83 -24.00 -32.38
N ASN A 2 -27.07 -23.59 -31.36
CA ASN A 2 -25.93 -22.70 -31.54
C ASN A 2 -24.67 -23.54 -31.65
N TRP A 3 -23.69 -23.04 -32.39
CA TRP A 3 -22.39 -23.68 -32.55
C TRP A 3 -21.36 -22.85 -31.80
N GLY A 4 -20.52 -23.49 -30.99
CA GLY A 4 -19.42 -22.80 -30.32
C GLY A 4 -18.41 -22.26 -31.33
N HIS A 5 -18.08 -23.07 -32.33
CA HIS A 5 -17.07 -22.76 -33.34
C HIS A 5 -17.55 -23.19 -34.74
N PRO A 6 -18.43 -22.42 -35.40
CA PRO A 6 -19.05 -22.81 -36.67
C PRO A 6 -18.03 -23.03 -37.81
N ASN A 7 -16.84 -22.43 -37.71
CA ASN A 7 -15.79 -22.54 -38.73
C ASN A 7 -15.32 -23.99 -38.97
N TYR A 8 -15.41 -24.87 -37.97
CA TYR A 8 -15.04 -26.28 -38.11
C TYR A 8 -15.99 -27.08 -39.00
N ILE A 9 -17.21 -26.58 -39.26
CA ILE A 9 -18.15 -27.21 -40.20
C ILE A 9 -17.60 -27.10 -41.63
N TYR A 10 -17.05 -25.94 -42.02
CA TYR A 10 -16.43 -25.75 -43.33
C TYR A 10 -15.16 -26.59 -43.48
N LEU A 11 -14.38 -26.74 -42.40
CA LEU A 11 -13.23 -27.65 -42.38
C LEU A 11 -13.66 -29.10 -42.63
N GLY A 12 -14.76 -29.54 -42.01
CA GLY A 12 -15.30 -30.87 -42.20
C GLY A 12 -15.74 -31.16 -43.64
N VAL A 13 -16.41 -30.20 -44.29
CA VAL A 13 -16.79 -30.31 -45.71
C VAL A 13 -15.55 -30.39 -46.60
N PHE A 14 -14.54 -29.57 -46.35
CA PHE A 14 -13.28 -29.60 -47.09
C PHE A 14 -12.56 -30.95 -46.95
N LEU A 15 -12.43 -31.47 -45.72
CA LEU A 15 -11.81 -32.76 -45.45
C LEU A 15 -12.61 -33.92 -46.07
N ALA A 16 -13.94 -33.88 -46.02
CA ALA A 16 -14.81 -34.86 -46.68
C ALA A 16 -14.61 -34.90 -48.20
N VAL A 17 -14.48 -33.74 -48.85
CA VAL A 17 -14.21 -33.63 -50.29
C VAL A 17 -12.82 -34.17 -50.63
N LEU A 18 -11.80 -33.89 -49.81
CA LEU A 18 -10.46 -34.44 -50.00
C LEU A 18 -10.43 -35.97 -49.89
N VAL A 19 -11.11 -36.53 -48.89
CA VAL A 19 -11.23 -37.99 -48.72
C VAL A 19 -11.98 -38.62 -49.89
N LEU A 20 -13.06 -37.98 -50.35
CA LEU A 20 -13.81 -38.43 -51.52
C LEU A 20 -12.94 -38.42 -52.80
N ALA A 21 -12.24 -37.31 -53.07
CA ALA A 21 -11.35 -37.17 -54.21
C ALA A 21 -10.19 -38.18 -54.16
N GLY A 22 -9.60 -38.39 -52.99
CA GLY A 22 -8.58 -39.40 -52.75
C GLY A 22 -9.08 -40.83 -52.99
N SER A 23 -10.31 -41.14 -52.55
CA SER A 23 -10.93 -42.44 -52.80
C SER A 23 -11.23 -42.67 -54.29
N LEU A 24 -11.71 -41.66 -55.02
CA LEU A 24 -11.92 -41.75 -56.46
C LEU A 24 -10.59 -41.89 -57.22
N ALA A 25 -9.57 -41.13 -56.84
CA ALA A 25 -8.24 -41.24 -57.44
C ALA A 25 -7.61 -42.63 -57.19
N ALA A 26 -7.70 -43.15 -55.97
CA ALA A 26 -7.24 -44.49 -55.63
C ALA A 26 -8.00 -45.58 -56.40
N TRP A 27 -9.30 -45.40 -56.62
CA TRP A 27 -10.11 -46.28 -57.46
C TRP A 27 -9.60 -46.30 -58.92
N PHE A 28 -9.48 -45.12 -59.56
CA PHE A 28 -9.00 -45.02 -60.94
C PHE A 28 -7.55 -45.47 -61.12
N GLN A 29 -6.68 -45.18 -60.13
CA GLN A 29 -5.29 -45.60 -60.15
C GLN A 29 -5.17 -47.12 -59.98
N ARG A 30 -6.00 -47.73 -59.14
CA ARG A 30 -6.10 -49.19 -59.03
C ARG A 30 -6.48 -49.82 -60.37
N GLU A 31 -7.50 -49.30 -61.06
CA GLU A 31 -7.89 -49.83 -62.38
C GLU A 31 -6.77 -49.66 -63.42
N ARG A 32 -6.10 -48.50 -63.45
CA ARG A 32 -4.95 -48.25 -64.32
C ARG A 32 -3.76 -49.17 -64.05
N VAL A 33 -3.41 -49.36 -62.78
CA VAL A 33 -2.28 -50.22 -62.36
C VAL A 33 -2.62 -51.69 -62.62
N LEU A 34 -3.84 -52.14 -62.34
CA LEU A 34 -4.28 -53.50 -62.66
C LEU A 34 -4.23 -53.78 -64.17
N ALA A 35 -4.59 -52.80 -65.00
CA ALA A 35 -4.51 -52.90 -66.46
C ALA A 35 -3.06 -53.00 -67.00
N LEU A 36 -2.06 -52.54 -66.24
CA LEU A 36 -0.64 -52.61 -66.63
C LEU A 36 0.00 -53.98 -66.36
N PHE A 37 -0.51 -54.76 -65.40
CA PHE A 37 0.12 -56.00 -64.93
C PHE A 37 -0.67 -57.27 -65.24
N VAL A 38 -1.97 -57.20 -65.56
CA VAL A 38 -2.81 -58.39 -65.79
C VAL A 38 -3.74 -58.21 -66.99
N SER A 39 -3.82 -59.19 -67.88
CA SER A 39 -4.80 -59.20 -68.98
C SER A 39 -6.23 -59.29 -68.44
N GLN A 40 -7.19 -58.57 -69.08
CA GLN A 40 -8.57 -58.43 -68.58
C GLN A 40 -9.25 -59.75 -68.23
N ASP A 41 -8.91 -60.84 -68.91
CA ASP A 41 -9.50 -62.16 -68.68
C ASP A 41 -8.99 -62.87 -67.43
N ARG A 42 -7.74 -62.63 -67.00
CA ARG A 42 -7.15 -63.26 -65.79
C ARG A 42 -7.17 -62.37 -64.54
N ALA A 43 -7.51 -61.10 -64.68
CA ALA A 43 -7.61 -60.15 -63.57
C ALA A 43 -8.66 -60.57 -62.51
N LYS A 44 -9.72 -61.28 -62.94
CA LYS A 44 -10.79 -61.78 -62.05
C LYS A 44 -10.36 -62.95 -61.16
N GLU A 45 -9.32 -63.70 -61.52
CA GLU A 45 -8.81 -64.84 -60.73
C GLU A 45 -7.65 -64.46 -59.80
N LEU A 46 -6.80 -63.52 -60.21
CA LEU A 46 -5.58 -63.14 -59.48
C LEU A 46 -5.78 -62.02 -58.45
N THR A 47 -6.90 -61.30 -58.50
CA THR A 47 -7.20 -60.23 -57.53
C THR A 47 -8.34 -60.63 -56.60
N SER A 48 -8.23 -60.31 -55.32
CA SER A 48 -9.37 -60.37 -54.41
C SER A 48 -10.39 -59.33 -54.90
N HIS A 49 -11.47 -59.80 -55.52
CA HIS A 49 -12.53 -58.94 -56.02
C HIS A 49 -13.20 -58.22 -54.84
N MET A 50 -12.74 -57.00 -54.52
CA MET A 50 -13.50 -56.07 -53.70
C MET A 50 -14.55 -55.44 -54.61
N PRO A 51 -15.84 -55.82 -54.48
CA PRO A 51 -16.88 -55.25 -55.30
C PRO A 51 -16.99 -53.73 -55.07
N THR A 52 -17.43 -53.00 -56.10
CA THR A 52 -17.58 -51.54 -56.09
C THR A 52 -18.40 -51.06 -54.89
N TRP A 53 -19.45 -51.80 -54.50
CA TRP A 53 -20.30 -51.43 -53.37
C TRP A 53 -19.55 -51.48 -52.02
N GLU A 54 -18.64 -52.44 -51.80
CA GLU A 54 -17.83 -52.50 -50.56
C GLU A 54 -16.90 -51.29 -50.47
N TYR A 55 -16.26 -50.92 -51.58
CA TYR A 55 -15.42 -49.74 -51.65
C TYR A 55 -16.21 -48.46 -51.35
N CYS A 56 -17.36 -48.29 -51.99
CA CYS A 56 -18.25 -47.16 -51.73
C CYS A 56 -18.74 -47.13 -50.28
N THR A 57 -19.12 -48.26 -49.69
CA THR A 57 -19.58 -48.30 -48.28
C THR A 57 -18.49 -47.85 -47.31
N ARG A 58 -17.24 -48.27 -47.51
CA ARG A 58 -16.11 -47.85 -46.67
C ARG A 58 -15.80 -46.37 -46.80
N SER A 59 -15.74 -45.88 -48.04
CA SER A 59 -15.53 -44.45 -48.30
C SER A 59 -16.65 -43.61 -47.65
N VAL A 60 -17.90 -44.07 -47.73
CA VAL A 60 -19.04 -43.40 -47.07
C VAL A 60 -18.91 -43.42 -45.55
N LEU A 61 -18.49 -44.53 -44.93
CA LEU A 61 -18.27 -44.62 -43.49
C LEU A 61 -17.18 -43.64 -43.01
N ILE A 62 -16.04 -43.59 -43.71
CA ILE A 62 -14.93 -42.69 -43.38
C ILE A 62 -15.33 -41.23 -43.56
N ILE A 63 -15.98 -40.89 -44.68
CA ILE A 63 -16.48 -39.53 -44.94
C ILE A 63 -17.49 -39.12 -43.85
N SER A 64 -18.41 -40.01 -43.48
CA SER A 64 -19.39 -39.76 -42.42
C SER A 64 -18.74 -39.57 -41.05
N ALA A 65 -17.67 -40.33 -40.74
CA ALA A 65 -16.90 -40.15 -39.52
C ALA A 65 -16.15 -38.82 -39.47
N VAL A 66 -15.56 -38.38 -40.59
CA VAL A 66 -14.89 -37.07 -40.70
C VAL A 66 -15.88 -35.92 -40.52
N ILE A 67 -17.08 -36.05 -41.11
CA ILE A 67 -18.15 -35.07 -40.96
C ILE A 67 -18.61 -35.00 -39.49
N LEU A 68 -18.86 -36.14 -38.85
CA LEU A 68 -19.28 -36.19 -37.44
C LEU A 68 -18.18 -35.72 -36.48
N GLY A 69 -16.91 -36.04 -36.73
CA GLY A 69 -15.78 -35.53 -35.94
C GLY A 69 -15.65 -34.01 -36.05
N SER A 70 -15.87 -33.46 -37.24
CA SER A 70 -15.85 -32.01 -37.47
C SER A 70 -17.05 -31.31 -36.83
N LEU A 71 -18.22 -31.96 -36.83
CA LEU A 71 -19.39 -31.50 -36.08
C LEU A 71 -19.15 -31.51 -34.57
N ALA A 72 -18.40 -32.48 -34.03
CA ALA A 72 -18.01 -32.49 -32.62
C ALA A 72 -17.10 -31.29 -32.27
N LEU A 73 -16.10 -31.00 -33.11
CA LEU A 73 -15.23 -29.83 -32.95
C LEU A 73 -15.98 -28.50 -33.04
N ALA A 74 -17.01 -28.44 -33.91
CA ALA A 74 -17.89 -27.27 -33.99
C ALA A 74 -18.70 -27.01 -32.70
N SER A 75 -18.66 -27.94 -31.74
CA SER A 75 -19.22 -27.84 -30.40
C SER A 75 -20.72 -27.52 -30.44
N PRO A 76 -21.58 -28.50 -30.79
CA PRO A 76 -23.00 -28.28 -30.89
C PRO A 76 -23.57 -28.01 -29.49
N ARG A 77 -24.32 -26.92 -29.36
CA ARG A 77 -24.92 -26.47 -28.12
C ARG A 77 -26.44 -26.54 -28.21
N TRP A 78 -27.05 -27.37 -27.36
CA TRP A 78 -28.48 -27.41 -27.15
C TRP A 78 -28.83 -27.79 -25.71
N GLY A 79 -29.93 -27.23 -25.22
CA GLY A 79 -30.28 -27.25 -23.81
C GLY A 79 -29.50 -26.22 -23.00
N TYR A 80 -30.06 -25.84 -21.86
CA TYR A 80 -29.53 -24.83 -20.97
C TYR A 80 -29.36 -25.44 -19.58
N ILE A 81 -28.33 -25.02 -18.85
CA ILE A 81 -28.32 -25.11 -17.39
C ILE A 81 -28.71 -23.73 -16.91
N LEU A 82 -29.73 -23.66 -16.07
CA LEU A 82 -29.95 -22.49 -15.24
C LEU A 82 -28.96 -22.60 -14.09
N GLU A 83 -27.85 -21.90 -14.21
CA GLU A 83 -26.86 -21.81 -13.15
C GLU A 83 -27.33 -20.66 -12.24
N LYS A 84 -27.88 -21.01 -11.06
CA LYS A 84 -28.12 -20.01 -10.02
C LYS A 84 -26.75 -19.59 -9.49
N SER A 85 -26.39 -18.31 -9.55
CA SER A 85 -25.37 -17.84 -8.62
C SER A 85 -26.08 -17.71 -7.28
N ASN A 86 -25.85 -18.68 -6.39
CA ASN A 86 -26.40 -18.66 -5.04
C ASN A 86 -25.66 -17.59 -4.21
N ALA A 87 -25.88 -16.31 -4.52
CA ALA A 87 -25.55 -15.23 -3.62
C ALA A 87 -26.80 -14.99 -2.75
N THR A 88 -26.96 -15.81 -1.71
CA THR A 88 -27.94 -15.55 -0.67
C THR A 88 -27.42 -14.39 0.18
N SER A 89 -28.10 -13.24 0.14
CA SER A 89 -27.69 -12.02 0.84
C SER A 89 -28.80 -11.54 1.77
N LEU A 90 -28.44 -10.99 2.94
CA LEU A 90 -29.36 -10.25 3.80
C LEU A 90 -29.40 -8.77 3.39
N ASP A 91 -30.56 -8.12 3.52
CA ASP A 91 -30.71 -6.68 3.30
C ASP A 91 -30.70 -5.95 4.65
N ILE A 92 -29.62 -5.21 4.91
CA ILE A 92 -29.37 -4.57 6.19
C ILE A 92 -29.32 -3.05 5.98
N ILE A 93 -30.24 -2.30 6.59
CA ILE A 93 -30.16 -0.84 6.67
C ILE A 93 -29.56 -0.46 8.02
N ILE A 94 -28.56 0.41 7.99
CA ILE A 94 -27.91 0.95 9.18
C ILE A 94 -28.43 2.36 9.41
N ALA A 95 -29.14 2.59 10.50
CA ALA A 95 -29.55 3.91 10.94
C ALA A 95 -28.57 4.44 12.00
N VAL A 96 -28.06 5.65 11.79
CA VAL A 96 -27.02 6.25 12.65
C VAL A 96 -27.49 7.59 13.18
N ASP A 97 -27.50 7.71 14.50
CA ASP A 97 -27.79 8.97 15.18
C ASP A 97 -26.65 9.98 14.94
N THR A 98 -27.03 11.17 14.49
CA THR A 98 -26.14 12.32 14.21
C THR A 98 -26.48 13.52 15.07
N SER A 99 -27.27 13.33 16.12
CA SER A 99 -27.55 14.37 17.12
C SER A 99 -26.27 14.80 17.87
N ARG A 100 -26.35 15.93 18.58
CA ARG A 100 -25.19 16.50 19.27
C ARG A 100 -24.70 15.64 20.43
N SER A 101 -25.57 14.83 21.04
CA SER A 101 -25.18 13.92 22.13
C SER A 101 -24.15 12.88 21.68
N MET A 102 -24.10 12.57 20.39
CA MET A 102 -23.07 11.70 19.79
C MET A 102 -21.65 12.31 19.77
N LEU A 103 -21.48 13.56 20.20
CA LEU A 103 -20.15 14.15 20.47
C LEU A 103 -19.60 13.83 21.86
N ALA A 104 -20.41 13.26 22.77
CA ALA A 104 -19.95 12.89 24.09
C ALA A 104 -18.76 11.91 24.04
N GLU A 105 -17.85 12.04 25.00
CA GLU A 105 -16.54 11.35 25.02
C GLU A 105 -16.50 10.19 26.02
N ASP A 106 -17.66 9.73 26.51
CA ASP A 106 -17.78 8.55 27.38
C ASP A 106 -17.35 7.25 26.69
N LEU A 107 -17.36 7.22 25.36
CA LEU A 107 -16.72 6.21 24.54
C LEU A 107 -15.60 6.83 23.71
N SER A 108 -14.33 6.50 24.00
CA SER A 108 -13.19 7.04 23.26
C SER A 108 -13.17 6.62 21.78
N PRO A 109 -12.87 7.53 20.82
CA PRO A 109 -12.62 8.96 21.01
C PRO A 109 -13.87 9.81 21.31
N ASN A 110 -15.00 9.51 20.66
CA ASN A 110 -16.34 9.99 21.00
C ASN A 110 -17.37 8.99 20.47
N ARG A 111 -18.63 9.09 20.92
CA ARG A 111 -19.74 8.19 20.54
C ARG A 111 -19.89 8.05 19.01
N MET A 112 -19.85 9.16 18.27
CA MET A 112 -19.94 9.16 16.80
C MET A 112 -18.77 8.39 16.15
N LYS A 113 -17.54 8.67 16.56
CA LYS A 113 -16.37 8.02 15.97
C LYS A 113 -16.32 6.54 16.31
N ARG A 114 -16.74 6.17 17.52
CA ARG A 114 -16.87 4.77 17.94
C ARG A 114 -17.92 4.04 17.10
N THR A 115 -19.04 4.70 16.80
CA THR A 115 -20.10 4.17 15.94
C THR A 115 -19.62 3.93 14.51
N GLN A 116 -18.90 4.87 13.89
CA GLN A 116 -18.30 4.67 12.56
C GLN A 116 -17.40 3.42 12.51
N LEU A 117 -16.58 3.21 13.55
CA LEU A 117 -15.70 2.03 13.63
C LEU A 117 -16.50 0.73 13.78
N ALA A 118 -17.57 0.75 14.58
CA ALA A 118 -18.45 -0.40 14.76
C ALA A 118 -19.15 -0.79 13.45
N ILE A 119 -19.63 0.19 12.68
CA ILE A 119 -20.24 -0.05 11.37
C ILE A 119 -19.23 -0.68 10.40
N GLN A 120 -17.99 -0.18 10.36
CA GLN A 120 -16.94 -0.78 9.53
C GLN A 120 -16.61 -2.22 9.94
N GLU A 121 -16.66 -2.54 11.23
CA GLU A 121 -16.50 -3.90 11.72
C GLU A 121 -17.67 -4.79 11.32
N LEU A 122 -18.91 -4.31 11.45
CA LEU A 122 -20.12 -5.02 11.01
C LEU A 122 -20.08 -5.34 9.51
N MET A 123 -19.67 -4.38 8.68
CA MET A 123 -19.50 -4.58 7.24
C MET A 123 -18.47 -5.68 6.92
N LYS A 124 -17.37 -5.76 7.69
CA LYS A 124 -16.36 -6.82 7.50
C LYS A 124 -16.88 -8.20 7.86
N LEU A 125 -17.78 -8.31 8.85
CA LEU A 125 -18.39 -9.58 9.25
C LEU A 125 -19.44 -10.05 8.23
N GLY A 126 -20.20 -9.13 7.63
CA GLY A 126 -21.25 -9.41 6.64
C GLY A 126 -20.78 -9.44 5.18
N GLN A 127 -19.65 -10.10 4.88
CA GLN A 127 -19.19 -10.21 3.49
C GLN A 127 -20.22 -10.94 2.61
N GLY A 128 -20.73 -10.24 1.59
CA GLY A 128 -21.76 -10.75 0.67
C GLY A 128 -23.20 -10.34 1.00
N ASP A 129 -23.43 -9.65 2.12
CA ASP A 129 -24.71 -9.04 2.47
C ASP A 129 -24.82 -7.61 1.87
N ARG A 130 -26.05 -7.11 1.65
CA ARG A 130 -26.31 -5.76 1.13
C ARG A 130 -26.54 -4.80 2.28
N PHE A 131 -25.85 -3.67 2.25
CA PHE A 131 -25.92 -2.67 3.29
C PHE A 131 -26.40 -1.31 2.75
N GLY A 132 -27.27 -0.64 3.51
CA GLY A 132 -27.72 0.74 3.29
C GLY A 132 -27.46 1.61 4.51
N LEU A 133 -27.51 2.93 4.35
CA LEU A 133 -27.14 3.88 5.40
C LEU A 133 -28.12 5.06 5.49
N ILE A 134 -28.63 5.30 6.70
CA ILE A 134 -29.58 6.38 7.04
C ILE A 134 -29.03 7.16 8.23
N PRO A 135 -28.40 8.32 8.03
CA PRO A 135 -28.17 9.26 9.13
C PRO A 135 -29.50 9.89 9.58
N PHE A 136 -29.65 10.10 10.88
CA PHE A 136 -30.82 10.78 11.44
C PHE A 136 -30.47 11.66 12.64
N ALA A 137 -31.29 12.68 12.90
CA ALA A 137 -31.27 13.54 14.08
C ALA A 137 -32.72 14.01 14.32
N GLY A 138 -33.05 15.31 14.15
CA GLY A 138 -34.43 15.78 14.11
C GLY A 138 -35.21 15.36 12.85
N SER A 139 -34.51 14.86 11.83
CA SER A 139 -35.07 14.28 10.59
C SER A 139 -34.19 13.11 10.14
N ALA A 140 -34.68 12.23 9.27
CA ALA A 140 -33.92 11.10 8.70
C ALA A 140 -33.97 11.11 7.17
N PHE A 141 -32.91 10.64 6.51
CA PHE A 141 -32.90 10.49 5.05
C PHE A 141 -31.95 9.37 4.59
N LEU A 142 -32.23 8.77 3.43
CA LEU A 142 -31.40 7.72 2.85
C LEU A 142 -30.12 8.33 2.23
N GLN A 143 -28.98 8.12 2.88
CA GLN A 143 -27.67 8.58 2.41
C GLN A 143 -27.03 7.60 1.42
N CYS A 144 -27.20 6.29 1.66
CA CYS A 144 -26.67 5.25 0.79
C CYS A 144 -27.74 4.15 0.59
N PRO A 145 -28.15 3.87 -0.67
CA PRO A 145 -29.07 2.77 -0.96
C PRO A 145 -28.39 1.41 -0.73
N LEU A 146 -29.18 0.34 -0.65
CA LEU A 146 -28.69 -1.03 -0.45
C LEU A 146 -27.67 -1.42 -1.53
N THR A 147 -26.45 -1.73 -1.11
CA THR A 147 -25.36 -2.12 -2.02
C THR A 147 -24.51 -3.26 -1.44
N VAL A 148 -23.94 -4.07 -2.32
CA VAL A 148 -22.87 -5.05 -2.00
C VAL A 148 -21.46 -4.41 -2.04
N ASP A 149 -21.34 -3.20 -2.58
CA ASP A 149 -20.06 -2.49 -2.68
C ASP A 149 -19.65 -1.90 -1.33
N GLN A 150 -18.80 -2.63 -0.61
CA GLN A 150 -18.31 -2.22 0.71
C GLN A 150 -17.45 -0.96 0.65
N GLU A 151 -16.76 -0.71 -0.46
CA GLU A 151 -15.85 0.44 -0.56
C GLU A 151 -16.65 1.72 -0.77
N ALA A 152 -17.68 1.68 -1.63
CA ALA A 152 -18.63 2.77 -1.78
C ALA A 152 -19.34 3.09 -0.46
N LEU A 153 -19.80 2.08 0.27
CA LEU A 153 -20.45 2.29 1.57
C LEU A 153 -19.49 2.86 2.62
N ARG A 154 -18.23 2.39 2.67
CA ARG A 154 -17.21 2.87 3.61
C ARG A 154 -16.96 4.38 3.45
N GLN A 155 -17.00 4.89 2.22
CA GLN A 155 -16.90 6.33 1.95
C GLN A 155 -18.08 7.09 2.59
N HIS A 156 -19.31 6.58 2.46
CA HIS A 156 -20.50 7.22 3.04
C HIS A 156 -20.47 7.19 4.57
N VAL A 157 -20.02 6.10 5.19
CA VAL A 157 -19.87 6.00 6.66
C VAL A 157 -18.85 7.02 7.18
N ASN A 158 -17.73 7.24 6.47
CA ASN A 158 -16.71 8.21 6.88
C ASN A 158 -17.19 9.67 6.76
N LEU A 159 -18.17 9.95 5.89
CA LEU A 159 -18.74 11.29 5.70
C LEU A 159 -19.78 11.65 6.77
N ILE A 160 -20.36 10.67 7.47
CA ILE A 160 -21.33 10.93 8.54
C ILE A 160 -20.68 11.73 9.66
N ASN A 161 -21.31 12.83 10.04
CA ASN A 161 -20.93 13.66 11.17
C ASN A 161 -22.17 14.35 11.74
N VAL A 162 -22.06 14.91 12.94
CA VAL A 162 -23.20 15.55 13.64
C VAL A 162 -23.67 16.87 13.02
N ASP A 163 -22.89 17.45 12.09
CA ASP A 163 -23.27 18.66 11.35
C ASP A 163 -24.06 18.33 10.07
N LEU A 164 -24.18 17.04 9.70
CA LEU A 164 -24.85 16.60 8.47
C LEU A 164 -26.34 16.98 8.44
N ILE A 165 -27.01 16.89 9.60
CA ILE A 165 -28.42 17.25 9.76
C ILE A 165 -28.51 18.51 10.63
N PRO A 166 -28.87 19.67 10.06
CA PRO A 166 -28.90 20.93 10.79
C PRO A 166 -29.98 21.00 11.89
N ASN A 167 -31.07 20.25 11.69
CA ASN A 167 -32.17 20.15 12.65
C ASN A 167 -31.72 19.26 13.80
N GLY A 168 -31.47 19.88 14.96
CA GLY A 168 -31.10 19.16 16.18
C GLY A 168 -32.25 18.34 16.75
N GLY A 169 -31.93 17.60 17.82
CA GLY A 169 -32.81 16.59 18.39
C GLY A 169 -32.54 15.20 17.82
N THR A 170 -33.33 14.24 18.28
CA THR A 170 -33.25 12.82 18.00
C THR A 170 -34.68 12.37 17.79
N ASN A 171 -34.99 11.87 16.60
CA ASN A 171 -36.29 11.31 16.25
C ASN A 171 -36.09 9.89 15.72
N LEU A 172 -36.28 8.91 16.60
CA LEU A 172 -36.12 7.49 16.25
C LEU A 172 -37.22 7.02 15.30
N GLY A 173 -38.44 7.56 15.42
CA GLY A 173 -39.58 7.22 14.58
C GLY A 173 -39.33 7.54 13.10
N GLU A 174 -38.82 8.73 12.78
CA GLU A 174 -38.48 9.12 11.41
C GLU A 174 -37.38 8.23 10.82
N ALA A 175 -36.39 7.80 11.62
CA ALA A 175 -35.36 6.87 11.16
C ALA A 175 -35.93 5.49 10.80
N ILE A 176 -36.82 4.95 11.64
CA ILE A 176 -37.50 3.67 11.42
C ILE A 176 -38.40 3.76 10.19
N LYS A 177 -39.13 4.88 10.03
CA LYS A 177 -39.99 5.12 8.87
C LYS A 177 -39.19 5.22 7.58
N ALA A 178 -38.10 6.00 7.55
CA ALA A 178 -37.21 6.11 6.39
C ALA A 178 -36.60 4.75 6.00
N ALA A 179 -36.25 3.91 6.98
CA ALA A 179 -35.82 2.54 6.73
C ALA A 179 -36.94 1.69 6.13
N SER A 180 -38.16 1.74 6.70
CA SER A 180 -39.32 1.01 6.19
C SER A 180 -39.67 1.40 4.75
N GLU A 181 -39.57 2.68 4.38
CA GLU A 181 -39.82 3.18 3.02
C GLU A 181 -38.71 2.73 2.05
N SER A 182 -37.45 2.75 2.48
CA SER A 182 -36.31 2.29 1.67
C SER A 182 -36.39 0.80 1.32
N PHE A 183 -36.96 -0.02 2.21
CA PHE A 183 -37.22 -1.44 1.93
C PHE A 183 -38.43 -1.66 1.01
N ALA A 184 -39.37 -0.71 0.92
CA ALA A 184 -40.60 -0.87 0.13
C ALA A 184 -40.36 -0.81 -1.39
N GLU A 185 -39.21 -0.29 -1.84
CA GLU A 185 -38.82 -0.29 -3.25
C GLU A 185 -38.31 -1.66 -3.77
N HIS A 186 -38.18 -2.67 -2.90
CA HIS A 186 -37.57 -3.98 -3.20
C HIS A 186 -38.55 -5.16 -2.93
N GLU A 187 -38.31 -6.33 -3.55
CA GLU A 187 -39.22 -7.51 -3.60
C GLU A 187 -39.81 -7.93 -2.22
N GLU A 188 -41.06 -8.43 -2.22
CA GLU A 188 -41.85 -8.78 -1.02
C GLU A 188 -41.25 -9.90 -0.14
N ASP A 189 -40.27 -10.66 -0.66
CA ASP A 189 -39.73 -11.88 -0.03
C ASP A 189 -38.37 -11.68 0.69
N SER A 190 -37.83 -10.45 0.79
CA SER A 190 -36.57 -10.21 1.51
C SER A 190 -36.75 -9.94 3.01
N HIS A 191 -35.85 -10.50 3.83
CA HIS A 191 -35.82 -10.25 5.27
C HIS A 191 -35.27 -8.85 5.54
N LYS A 192 -36.14 -7.94 5.96
CA LYS A 192 -35.85 -6.52 6.21
C LYS A 192 -35.25 -6.34 7.59
N VAL A 193 -33.97 -5.94 7.65
CA VAL A 193 -33.27 -5.76 8.92
C VAL A 193 -32.79 -4.33 9.08
N LEU A 194 -33.19 -3.69 10.18
CA LEU A 194 -32.68 -2.39 10.60
C LEU A 194 -31.72 -2.58 11.77
N VAL A 195 -30.53 -2.01 11.66
CA VAL A 195 -29.56 -1.89 12.77
C VAL A 195 -29.46 -0.42 13.15
N LEU A 196 -29.94 -0.07 14.34
CA LEU A 196 -30.08 1.30 14.83
C LEU A 196 -28.98 1.61 15.85
N PHE A 197 -28.13 2.59 15.57
CA PHE A 197 -27.11 3.11 16.49
C PHE A 197 -27.57 4.45 17.06
N SER A 198 -27.80 4.53 18.38
CA SER A 198 -28.22 5.75 19.08
C SER A 198 -27.92 5.63 20.59
N ASP A 199 -27.92 6.76 21.29
CA ASP A 199 -27.98 6.79 22.75
C ASP A 199 -29.42 6.64 23.29
N GLY A 200 -30.44 6.66 22.41
CA GLY A 200 -31.83 6.43 22.79
C GLY A 200 -32.53 7.64 23.42
N GLU A 201 -31.89 8.81 23.45
CA GLU A 201 -32.50 10.06 23.96
C GLU A 201 -33.52 10.61 22.94
N ASP A 202 -34.63 9.91 22.76
CA ASP A 202 -35.68 10.28 21.80
C ASP A 202 -36.51 11.48 22.28
N HIS A 203 -36.86 12.35 21.33
CA HIS A 203 -37.72 13.51 21.56
C HIS A 203 -39.12 13.35 20.95
N ASP A 204 -39.42 12.21 20.30
CA ASP A 204 -40.75 11.88 19.78
C ASP A 204 -41.45 10.78 20.62
N PRO A 205 -42.65 11.02 21.18
CA PRO A 205 -43.36 9.99 21.94
C PRO A 205 -43.88 8.82 21.08
N ASN A 206 -43.81 8.88 19.75
CA ASN A 206 -44.43 7.89 18.86
C ASN A 206 -43.49 6.79 18.35
N ALA A 207 -42.19 6.84 18.64
CA ALA A 207 -41.23 5.91 18.02
C ALA A 207 -41.55 4.42 18.26
N LEU A 208 -42.09 4.07 19.44
CA LEU A 208 -42.51 2.69 19.73
C LEU A 208 -43.67 2.23 18.83
N SER A 209 -44.67 3.10 18.60
CA SER A 209 -45.79 2.79 17.70
C SER A 209 -45.34 2.61 16.24
N VAL A 210 -44.32 3.37 15.82
CA VAL A 210 -43.72 3.24 14.47
C VAL A 210 -42.91 1.95 14.36
N ALA A 211 -42.20 1.56 15.42
CA ALA A 211 -41.49 0.27 15.49
C ALA A 211 -42.46 -0.92 15.37
N GLU A 212 -43.60 -0.87 16.08
CA GLU A 212 -44.66 -1.88 15.98
C GLU A 212 -45.26 -1.95 14.56
N GLU A 213 -45.51 -0.80 13.93
CA GLU A 213 -45.98 -0.76 12.54
C GLU A 213 -44.94 -1.38 11.59
N ALA A 214 -43.66 -1.07 11.76
CA ALA A 214 -42.61 -1.63 10.93
C ALA A 214 -42.41 -3.14 11.16
N SER A 215 -42.61 -3.62 12.39
CA SER A 215 -42.66 -5.06 12.71
C SER A 215 -43.79 -5.77 11.96
N SER A 216 -44.98 -5.15 11.89
CA SER A 216 -46.12 -5.69 11.12
C SER A 216 -45.81 -5.84 9.62
N LYS A 217 -44.84 -5.06 9.09
CA LYS A 217 -44.32 -5.14 7.71
C LYS A 217 -43.14 -6.12 7.56
N GLY A 218 -42.83 -6.91 8.60
CA GLY A 218 -41.78 -7.92 8.60
C GLY A 218 -40.37 -7.39 8.86
N MET A 219 -40.22 -6.14 9.31
CA MET A 219 -38.92 -5.55 9.64
C MET A 219 -38.50 -5.92 11.07
N ARG A 220 -37.27 -6.41 11.23
CA ARG A 220 -36.66 -6.63 12.55
C ARG A 220 -35.66 -5.53 12.86
N ILE A 221 -35.72 -4.97 14.06
CA ILE A 221 -34.88 -3.85 14.50
C ILE A 221 -33.94 -4.35 15.59
N PHE A 222 -32.64 -4.25 15.34
CA PHE A 222 -31.59 -4.44 16.35
C PHE A 222 -31.11 -3.06 16.79
N THR A 223 -31.15 -2.80 18.09
CA THR A 223 -30.72 -1.52 18.65
C THR A 223 -29.34 -1.66 19.30
N ILE A 224 -28.47 -0.69 19.01
CA ILE A 224 -27.12 -0.61 19.54
C ILE A 224 -27.00 0.68 20.32
N GLY A 225 -26.92 0.52 21.63
CA GLY A 225 -26.76 1.59 22.59
C GLY A 225 -25.38 2.20 22.56
N VAL A 226 -25.28 3.48 22.21
CA VAL A 226 -24.00 4.21 22.14
C VAL A 226 -23.91 5.19 23.30
N GLY A 227 -23.17 4.82 24.33
CA GLY A 227 -22.94 5.67 25.50
C GLY A 227 -23.03 4.89 26.81
N THR A 228 -22.83 5.60 27.91
CA THR A 228 -22.83 5.07 29.28
C THR A 228 -24.04 5.58 30.07
N SER A 229 -24.47 4.80 31.06
CA SER A 229 -25.59 5.15 31.94
C SER A 229 -25.25 6.27 32.94
N GLU A 230 -23.97 6.45 33.26
CA GLU A 230 -23.48 7.57 34.08
C GLU A 230 -23.64 8.93 33.35
N GLY A 231 -23.53 8.88 32.02
CA GLY A 231 -23.66 10.01 31.10
C GLY A 231 -22.52 11.02 31.18
N GLU A 232 -22.32 11.75 30.09
CA GLU A 232 -21.18 12.65 29.91
C GLU A 232 -21.63 14.00 29.35
N LEU A 233 -20.83 15.04 29.60
CA LEU A 233 -21.08 16.36 29.07
C LEU A 233 -20.74 16.41 27.57
N ILE A 234 -21.54 17.16 26.82
CA ILE A 234 -21.37 17.26 25.36
C ILE A 234 -20.44 18.44 25.03
N PRO A 235 -19.23 18.20 24.49
CA PRO A 235 -18.29 19.27 24.19
C PRO A 235 -18.71 20.04 22.93
N VAL A 236 -18.71 21.39 23.01
CA VAL A 236 -19.02 22.31 21.90
C VAL A 236 -18.17 23.59 21.99
N LYS A 237 -18.10 24.32 20.87
CA LYS A 237 -17.54 25.68 20.79
C LYS A 237 -18.63 26.68 20.44
N TYR A 238 -18.85 27.67 21.31
CA TYR A 238 -19.78 28.76 21.02
C TYR A 238 -19.10 29.84 20.18
N CYS A 239 -19.82 30.35 19.17
CA CYS A 239 -19.29 31.41 18.33
C CYS A 239 -19.41 32.77 19.03
N PRO A 240 -18.30 33.54 19.18
CA PRO A 240 -18.36 34.85 19.82
C PRO A 240 -19.20 35.88 19.02
N SER A 241 -19.42 35.64 17.72
CA SER A 241 -20.16 36.56 16.84
C SER A 241 -21.65 36.26 16.74
N CYS A 242 -22.09 35.00 16.86
CA CYS A 242 -23.50 34.63 16.65
C CYS A 242 -24.04 33.61 17.67
N ASP A 243 -23.25 33.31 18.69
CA ASP A 243 -23.56 32.38 19.80
C ASP A 243 -24.00 30.98 19.38
N SER A 244 -23.71 30.59 18.13
CA SER A 244 -24.05 29.25 17.66
C SER A 244 -23.11 28.20 18.25
N ALA A 245 -23.67 27.08 18.69
CA ALA A 245 -22.91 25.91 19.09
C ALA A 245 -22.32 25.20 17.84
N ASN A 246 -21.02 24.94 17.89
CA ASN A 246 -20.24 24.29 16.84
C ASN A 246 -19.49 23.09 17.41
N THR A 247 -19.15 22.15 16.53
CA THR A 247 -18.35 20.97 16.87
C THR A 247 -16.95 21.37 17.38
N PRO A 248 -16.36 20.65 18.36
CA PRO A 248 -15.04 20.96 18.92
C PRO A 248 -13.91 20.97 17.89
N THR A 249 -14.04 20.16 16.83
CA THR A 249 -13.04 20.04 15.75
C THR A 249 -13.06 21.22 14.78
N ARG A 250 -14.08 22.10 14.83
CA ARG A 250 -14.22 23.23 13.90
C ARG A 250 -13.40 24.44 14.37
N SER A 251 -12.68 25.07 13.44
CA SER A 251 -11.97 26.34 13.66
C SER A 251 -12.84 27.57 13.38
N ARG A 252 -13.87 27.40 12.53
CA ARG A 252 -14.79 28.47 12.10
C ARG A 252 -16.24 28.10 12.35
N CYS A 253 -17.03 29.12 12.69
CA CYS A 253 -18.46 28.98 12.93
C CYS A 253 -19.22 28.53 11.66
N ARG A 254 -20.10 27.53 11.78
CA ARG A 254 -20.95 27.01 10.69
C ARG A 254 -21.93 28.03 10.11
N ILE A 255 -22.34 29.02 10.92
CA ILE A 255 -23.32 30.05 10.52
C ILE A 255 -22.63 31.30 9.96
N CYS A 256 -21.81 31.98 10.75
CA CYS A 256 -21.22 33.27 10.37
C CYS A 256 -19.75 33.22 9.93
N ASN A 257 -19.13 32.04 9.88
CA ASN A 257 -17.74 31.84 9.45
C ASN A 257 -16.65 32.55 10.29
N ALA A 258 -17.03 33.14 11.43
CA ALA A 258 -16.12 33.75 12.40
C ALA A 258 -15.25 32.69 13.10
N TYR A 259 -14.05 33.09 13.54
CA TYR A 259 -13.16 32.24 14.32
C TYR A 259 -13.80 31.85 15.65
N LEU A 260 -13.71 30.56 15.98
CA LEU A 260 -14.19 30.01 17.24
C LEU A 260 -13.07 30.08 18.28
N LEU A 261 -13.42 30.43 19.52
CA LEU A 261 -12.46 30.45 20.64
C LEU A 261 -12.02 29.01 20.98
N ARG A 262 -10.78 28.85 21.48
CA ARG A 262 -10.23 27.54 21.84
C ARG A 262 -10.82 26.94 23.11
N GLN A 263 -11.46 27.75 23.94
CA GLN A 263 -12.02 27.27 25.21
C GLN A 263 -13.10 26.22 24.94
N GLN A 264 -12.86 25.00 25.43
CA GLN A 264 -13.84 23.92 25.38
C GLN A 264 -15.00 24.28 26.31
N GLN A 265 -16.19 24.39 25.73
CA GLN A 265 -17.42 24.64 26.46
C GLN A 265 -18.33 23.42 26.33
N PHE A 266 -19.41 23.40 27.11
CA PHE A 266 -20.39 22.32 27.08
C PHE A 266 -21.72 22.88 26.60
N ILE A 267 -22.50 22.03 25.94
CA ILE A 267 -23.83 22.42 25.49
C ILE A 267 -24.70 22.77 26.71
N ARG A 268 -25.52 23.81 26.57
CA ARG A 268 -26.41 24.28 27.64
C ARG A 268 -27.87 24.19 27.21
N ASP A 269 -28.74 23.97 28.19
CA ASP A 269 -30.20 24.05 28.01
C ASP A 269 -30.68 25.51 27.98
N GLU A 270 -32.00 25.69 27.81
CA GLU A 270 -32.64 27.02 27.79
C GLU A 270 -32.50 27.77 29.12
N ASP A 271 -32.30 27.05 30.22
CA ASP A 271 -32.08 27.60 31.57
C ASP A 271 -30.59 27.92 31.84
N GLY A 272 -29.69 27.62 30.89
CA GLY A 272 -28.26 27.89 30.96
C GLY A 272 -27.44 26.85 31.73
N ASN A 273 -28.04 25.72 32.12
CA ASN A 273 -27.36 24.60 32.77
C ASN A 273 -26.66 23.72 31.73
N VAL A 274 -25.54 23.11 32.11
CA VAL A 274 -24.83 22.18 31.23
C VAL A 274 -25.62 20.88 31.06
N VAL A 275 -25.82 20.44 29.82
CA VAL A 275 -26.54 19.21 29.51
C VAL A 275 -25.60 18.02 29.64
N ARG A 276 -26.04 17.01 30.39
CA ARG A 276 -25.38 15.70 30.48
C ARG A 276 -26.24 14.68 29.75
N SER A 277 -25.71 14.09 28.69
CA SER A 277 -26.41 13.07 27.90
C SER A 277 -26.13 11.68 28.46
N ARG A 278 -27.19 10.89 28.64
CA ARG A 278 -27.17 9.52 29.16
C ARG A 278 -27.80 8.59 28.14
N ILE A 279 -27.31 7.36 28.12
CA ILE A 279 -27.99 6.33 27.34
C ILE A 279 -29.36 6.00 27.97
N ASN A 280 -30.41 5.95 27.14
CA ASN A 280 -31.73 5.49 27.50
C ASN A 280 -31.93 4.04 27.03
N GLU A 281 -31.41 3.10 27.83
CA GLU A 281 -31.42 1.67 27.50
C GLU A 281 -32.84 1.14 27.35
N GLY A 282 -33.76 1.55 28.23
CA GLY A 282 -35.15 1.07 28.21
C GLY A 282 -35.88 1.36 26.89
N MET A 283 -35.71 2.57 26.33
CA MET A 283 -36.32 2.91 25.03
C MET A 283 -35.77 2.04 23.90
N LEU A 284 -34.46 1.80 23.88
CA LEU A 284 -33.80 0.97 22.86
C LEU A 284 -34.16 -0.52 23.01
N GLU A 285 -34.33 -1.00 24.25
CA GLU A 285 -34.82 -2.33 24.57
C GLU A 285 -36.26 -2.51 24.08
N ASP A 286 -37.16 -1.58 24.41
CA ASP A 286 -38.58 -1.63 24.01
C ASP A 286 -38.73 -1.66 22.47
N ILE A 287 -37.93 -0.89 21.72
CA ILE A 287 -37.92 -0.91 20.24
C ILE A 287 -37.40 -2.25 19.70
N ALA A 288 -36.35 -2.80 20.29
CA ALA A 288 -35.80 -4.07 19.81
C ALA A 288 -36.75 -5.23 20.10
N GLU A 289 -37.29 -5.32 21.32
CA GLU A 289 -38.18 -6.39 21.75
C GLU A 289 -39.51 -6.38 20.98
N SER A 290 -40.10 -5.20 20.74
CA SER A 290 -41.36 -5.06 19.99
C SER A 290 -41.26 -5.58 18.54
N THR A 291 -40.04 -5.63 17.98
CA THR A 291 -39.81 -6.12 16.61
C THR A 291 -39.17 -7.51 16.53
N GLY A 292 -38.93 -8.18 17.67
CA GLY A 292 -38.26 -9.48 17.73
C GLY A 292 -36.76 -9.43 17.46
N GLY A 293 -36.13 -8.26 17.61
CA GLY A 293 -34.69 -8.08 17.72
C GLY A 293 -34.22 -8.11 19.17
N PHE A 294 -32.98 -7.69 19.42
CA PHE A 294 -32.46 -7.52 20.77
C PHE A 294 -31.53 -6.30 20.85
N TYR A 295 -31.42 -5.76 22.06
CA TYR A 295 -30.56 -4.64 22.39
C TYR A 295 -29.13 -5.09 22.71
N LEU A 296 -28.15 -4.31 22.27
CA LEU A 296 -26.75 -4.44 22.69
C LEU A 296 -26.17 -3.07 23.02
N GLN A 297 -25.45 -2.97 24.13
CA GLN A 297 -24.61 -1.79 24.38
C GLN A 297 -23.30 -1.90 23.60
N LEU A 298 -22.82 -0.77 23.06
CA LEU A 298 -21.55 -0.67 22.33
C LEU A 298 -20.34 -0.69 23.27
N ALA A 299 -20.15 -1.81 23.96
CA ALA A 299 -19.06 -2.06 24.89
C ALA A 299 -18.04 -3.06 24.31
N GLY A 300 -16.83 -2.57 23.97
CA GLY A 300 -15.70 -3.41 23.54
C GLY A 300 -15.69 -3.82 22.06
N ALA A 301 -14.76 -4.71 21.70
CA ALA A 301 -14.48 -5.14 20.32
C ALA A 301 -15.25 -6.38 19.86
N ARG A 302 -16.23 -6.87 20.65
CA ARG A 302 -17.00 -8.09 20.33
C ARG A 302 -18.48 -7.83 20.08
N THR A 303 -18.98 -6.61 20.30
CA THR A 303 -20.41 -6.29 20.15
C THR A 303 -20.93 -6.60 18.75
N MET A 304 -20.18 -6.24 17.70
CA MET A 304 -20.59 -6.50 16.32
C MET A 304 -20.52 -7.99 15.97
N GLU A 305 -19.58 -8.73 16.55
CA GLU A 305 -19.48 -10.18 16.39
C GLU A 305 -20.69 -10.90 17.01
N VAL A 306 -21.14 -10.45 18.19
CA VAL A 306 -22.35 -10.97 18.86
C VAL A 306 -23.60 -10.64 18.07
N LEU A 307 -23.75 -9.39 17.61
CA LEU A 307 -24.86 -8.98 16.74
C LEU A 307 -24.93 -9.85 15.48
N TYR A 308 -23.79 -10.04 14.80
CA TYR A 308 -23.76 -10.81 13.57
C TYR A 308 -24.08 -12.28 13.83
N LYS A 309 -23.41 -12.93 14.78
CA LYS A 309 -23.58 -14.38 15.04
C LYS A 309 -24.96 -14.74 15.58
N ASN A 310 -25.52 -13.91 16.48
CA ASN A 310 -26.75 -14.24 17.18
C ASN A 310 -27.99 -13.58 16.55
N GLY A 311 -27.82 -12.41 15.93
CA GLY A 311 -28.92 -11.64 15.33
C GLY A 311 -29.05 -11.83 13.83
N LEU A 312 -27.97 -11.63 13.09
CA LEU A 312 -28.03 -11.52 11.61
C LEU A 312 -27.83 -12.86 10.88
N ALA A 313 -26.81 -13.63 11.25
CA ALA A 313 -26.46 -14.89 10.61
C ALA A 313 -27.55 -15.98 10.67
N PRO A 314 -28.37 -16.07 11.74
CA PRO A 314 -29.47 -17.05 11.80
C PRO A 314 -30.68 -16.67 10.92
N LEU A 315 -30.74 -15.45 10.39
CA LEU A 315 -31.87 -15.01 9.58
C LEU A 315 -31.85 -15.71 8.22
N PRO A 316 -33.03 -16.06 7.66
CA PRO A 316 -33.08 -16.65 6.33
C PRO A 316 -32.58 -15.60 5.34
N LYS A 317 -31.58 -15.96 4.54
CA LYS A 317 -31.08 -15.08 3.50
C LYS A 317 -31.97 -15.21 2.27
N SER A 318 -32.45 -14.10 1.72
CA SER A 318 -33.28 -14.11 0.52
C SER A 318 -32.47 -14.58 -0.69
N GLU A 319 -33.03 -15.51 -1.47
CA GLU A 319 -32.54 -15.85 -2.81
C GLU A 319 -32.95 -14.73 -3.78
N ASN A 320 -32.26 -13.59 -3.72
CA ASN A 320 -32.51 -12.56 -4.73
C ASN A 320 -32.04 -13.05 -6.10
N ASN A 321 -32.90 -12.83 -7.11
CA ASN A 321 -32.69 -13.23 -8.49
C ASN A 321 -31.39 -12.65 -9.05
N SER A 322 -30.28 -13.35 -8.84
CA SER A 322 -29.16 -13.25 -9.74
C SER A 322 -29.68 -13.53 -11.14
N ALA A 323 -29.53 -12.58 -12.05
CA ALA A 323 -29.96 -12.74 -13.43
C ALA A 323 -29.52 -14.13 -13.93
N MET A 324 -30.50 -14.97 -14.28
CA MET A 324 -30.23 -16.35 -14.69
C MET A 324 -29.26 -16.33 -15.88
N VAL A 325 -27.98 -16.65 -15.64
CA VAL A 325 -27.02 -16.74 -16.73
C VAL A 325 -27.29 -18.05 -17.45
N ARG A 326 -27.93 -17.96 -18.61
CA ARG A 326 -28.26 -19.12 -19.44
C ARG A 326 -26.98 -19.66 -20.09
N ARG A 327 -26.33 -20.63 -19.44
CA ARG A 327 -25.19 -21.34 -20.03
C ARG A 327 -25.68 -22.53 -20.85
N GLN A 328 -25.40 -22.53 -22.15
CA GLN A 328 -25.78 -23.63 -23.04
C GLN A 328 -24.88 -24.86 -22.81
N LYS A 329 -25.47 -26.06 -22.69
CA LYS A 329 -24.70 -27.31 -22.58
C LYS A 329 -24.04 -27.65 -23.90
N GLU A 330 -22.73 -27.90 -23.87
CA GLU A 330 -22.01 -28.48 -24.99
C GLU A 330 -22.30 -29.99 -25.09
N ARG A 331 -22.62 -30.46 -26.29
CA ARG A 331 -23.07 -31.84 -26.55
C ARG A 331 -22.19 -32.54 -27.59
N TYR A 332 -20.92 -32.17 -27.65
CA TYR A 332 -19.95 -32.73 -28.60
C TYR A 332 -19.73 -34.24 -28.44
N GLN A 333 -20.09 -34.83 -27.29
CA GLN A 333 -19.91 -36.26 -27.01
C GLN A 333 -20.72 -37.14 -27.98
N TRP A 334 -21.92 -36.72 -28.39
CA TRP A 334 -22.77 -37.49 -29.30
C TRP A 334 -22.19 -37.63 -30.72
N PRO A 335 -21.86 -36.53 -31.43
CA PRO A 335 -21.22 -36.64 -32.74
C PRO A 335 -19.83 -37.28 -32.66
N LEU A 336 -19.07 -37.05 -31.59
CA LEU A 336 -17.76 -37.69 -31.39
C LEU A 336 -17.89 -39.22 -31.25
N THR A 337 -18.83 -39.68 -30.41
CA THR A 337 -19.10 -41.12 -30.23
C THR A 337 -19.54 -41.75 -31.55
N GLY A 338 -20.40 -41.06 -32.32
CA GLY A 338 -20.81 -41.52 -33.65
C GLY A 338 -19.63 -41.64 -34.62
N ALA A 339 -18.71 -40.67 -34.63
CA ALA A 339 -17.52 -40.72 -35.47
C ALA A 339 -16.61 -41.90 -35.11
N VAL A 340 -16.35 -42.12 -33.82
CA VAL A 340 -15.53 -43.23 -33.32
C VAL A 340 -16.18 -44.58 -33.68
N LEU A 341 -17.50 -44.72 -33.47
CA LEU A 341 -18.22 -45.95 -33.82
C LEU A 341 -18.15 -46.27 -35.32
N LEU A 342 -18.30 -45.27 -36.20
CA LEU A 342 -18.21 -45.49 -37.65
C LEU A 342 -16.81 -45.93 -38.09
N LEU A 343 -15.75 -45.39 -37.48
CA LEU A 343 -14.38 -45.82 -37.74
C LEU A 343 -14.15 -47.25 -37.25
N LEU A 344 -14.69 -47.62 -36.09
CA LEU A 344 -14.64 -49.00 -35.60
C LEU A 344 -15.39 -49.95 -36.55
N VAL A 345 -16.57 -49.56 -37.04
CA VAL A 345 -17.32 -50.37 -38.01
C VAL A 345 -16.55 -50.54 -39.32
N GLU A 346 -15.89 -49.50 -39.84
CA GLU A 346 -15.04 -49.63 -41.04
C GLU A 346 -13.86 -50.58 -40.81
N MET A 347 -13.21 -50.45 -39.65
CA MET A 347 -12.04 -51.24 -39.27
C MET A 347 -12.37 -52.73 -39.15
N PHE A 348 -13.53 -53.06 -38.58
CA PHE A 348 -14.00 -54.43 -38.44
C PHE A 348 -14.83 -54.95 -39.63
N TRP A 349 -15.07 -54.11 -40.66
CA TRP A 349 -15.78 -54.56 -41.85
C TRP A 349 -14.94 -55.58 -42.63
N PRO A 350 -15.45 -56.79 -42.93
CA PRO A 350 -14.67 -57.83 -43.58
C PRO A 350 -14.05 -57.36 -44.90
N ARG A 351 -12.74 -57.57 -45.09
CA ARG A 351 -12.07 -57.44 -46.39
C ARG A 351 -11.96 -58.84 -46.97
N GLY A 352 -12.80 -59.16 -47.96
CA GLY A 352 -12.65 -60.33 -48.85
C GLY A 352 -12.19 -61.64 -48.20
N ARG A 353 -13.18 -62.52 -47.92
CA ARG A 353 -13.16 -63.91 -47.39
C ARG A 353 -13.44 -64.07 -45.89
N LYS A 354 -14.18 -65.15 -45.61
CA LYS A 354 -14.91 -65.47 -44.36
C LYS A 354 -14.07 -65.28 -43.09
N PRO A 355 -14.67 -64.75 -42.00
CA PRO A 355 -13.97 -64.64 -40.73
C PRO A 355 -13.77 -66.05 -40.15
N ARG A 356 -12.51 -66.42 -39.88
CA ARG A 356 -12.21 -67.48 -38.91
C ARG A 356 -12.23 -66.83 -37.53
N GLY A 357 -13.09 -67.36 -36.67
CA GLY A 357 -13.43 -66.78 -35.38
C GLY A 357 -12.28 -66.74 -34.37
N GLY A 358 -12.46 -65.85 -33.40
CA GLY A 358 -11.62 -65.71 -32.21
C GLY A 358 -10.72 -64.49 -32.30
N THR A 359 -11.17 -63.36 -31.71
CA THR A 359 -10.39 -62.18 -31.23
C THR A 359 -11.21 -60.87 -31.21
N ALA A 360 -12.51 -60.87 -31.53
CA ALA A 360 -13.30 -59.63 -31.55
C ALA A 360 -13.94 -59.24 -30.20
N THR A 361 -13.89 -60.10 -29.17
CA THR A 361 -14.56 -59.86 -27.88
C THR A 361 -13.65 -59.32 -26.77
N SER A 362 -12.33 -59.38 -26.93
CA SER A 362 -11.38 -59.02 -25.87
C SER A 362 -11.05 -57.52 -25.81
N THR A 363 -11.24 -56.77 -26.90
CA THR A 363 -10.89 -55.34 -27.00
C THR A 363 -11.99 -54.40 -26.55
N LEU A 364 -13.26 -54.83 -26.54
CA LEU A 364 -14.38 -54.01 -26.05
C LEU A 364 -14.43 -53.91 -24.52
N ALA A 365 -13.96 -54.95 -23.80
CA ALA A 365 -13.96 -54.99 -22.34
C ALA A 365 -12.82 -54.15 -21.71
N LEU A 366 -11.70 -53.97 -22.42
CA LEU A 366 -10.57 -53.16 -21.95
C LEU A 366 -10.88 -51.65 -21.97
N LEU A 367 -11.87 -51.22 -22.75
CA LEU A 367 -12.24 -49.80 -22.89
C LEU A 367 -13.22 -49.30 -21.82
N CYS A 368 -13.96 -50.21 -21.15
CA CYS A 368 -14.89 -49.86 -20.08
C CYS A 368 -14.20 -49.59 -18.72
N LEU A 369 -12.91 -49.87 -18.59
CA LEU A 369 -12.13 -49.67 -17.36
C LEU A 369 -11.41 -48.32 -17.26
N LEU A 370 -11.54 -47.42 -18.26
CA LEU A 370 -10.83 -46.13 -18.31
C LEU A 370 -11.63 -44.91 -17.79
N VAL A 371 -12.63 -45.08 -16.91
CA VAL A 371 -13.52 -43.97 -16.49
C VAL A 371 -13.44 -43.62 -15.00
N PHE A 372 -12.43 -44.09 -14.25
CA PHE A 372 -12.19 -43.58 -12.90
C PHE A 372 -10.74 -43.08 -12.76
N PRO A 373 -10.50 -41.76 -12.70
CA PRO A 373 -9.17 -41.24 -12.44
C PRO A 373 -8.77 -41.60 -11.01
N THR A 374 -7.62 -42.25 -10.85
CA THR A 374 -6.99 -42.49 -9.54
C THR A 374 -6.11 -41.29 -9.17
N HIS A 375 -5.81 -41.10 -7.88
CA HIS A 375 -5.05 -39.95 -7.37
C HIS A 375 -3.62 -39.80 -7.95
N ALA A 376 -3.08 -40.83 -8.62
CA ALA A 376 -1.81 -40.74 -9.36
C ALA A 376 -1.97 -40.02 -10.72
N ASP A 377 -3.16 -40.08 -11.32
CA ASP A 377 -3.47 -39.38 -12.57
C ASP A 377 -3.53 -37.87 -12.36
N THR A 378 -3.96 -37.37 -11.20
CA THR A 378 -4.11 -35.92 -10.95
C THR A 378 -2.76 -35.21 -10.81
N LEU A 379 -1.75 -35.82 -10.18
CA LEU A 379 -0.39 -35.25 -10.13
C LEU A 379 0.30 -35.28 -11.50
N LYS A 380 0.11 -36.37 -12.25
CA LYS A 380 0.62 -36.50 -13.62
C LYS A 380 -0.05 -35.47 -14.54
N GLN A 381 -1.36 -35.32 -14.42
CA GLN A 381 -2.14 -34.30 -15.10
C GLN A 381 -1.68 -32.88 -14.75
N ALA A 382 -1.43 -32.57 -13.47
CA ALA A 382 -0.90 -31.27 -13.05
C ALA A 382 0.45 -30.95 -13.71
N LYS A 383 1.36 -31.94 -13.78
CA LYS A 383 2.65 -31.81 -14.47
C LYS A 383 2.50 -31.68 -15.98
N GLU A 384 1.60 -32.46 -16.59
CA GLU A 384 1.32 -32.37 -18.01
C GLU A 384 0.73 -31.01 -18.38
N ASN A 385 -0.21 -30.50 -17.59
CA ASN A 385 -0.79 -29.16 -17.76
C ASN A 385 0.28 -28.09 -17.64
N TYR A 386 1.21 -28.22 -16.68
CA TYR A 386 2.35 -27.31 -16.55
C TYR A 386 3.25 -27.34 -17.79
N ASN A 387 3.60 -28.53 -18.28
CA ASN A 387 4.46 -28.71 -19.46
C ASN A 387 3.80 -28.25 -20.77
N ARG A 388 2.46 -28.33 -20.86
CA ARG A 388 1.68 -27.80 -21.99
C ARG A 388 1.53 -26.27 -21.94
N GLY A 389 2.01 -25.61 -20.88
CA GLY A 389 1.86 -24.17 -20.68
C GLY A 389 0.49 -23.76 -20.14
N GLU A 390 -0.35 -24.71 -19.72
CA GLU A 390 -1.66 -24.49 -19.12
C GLU A 390 -1.50 -24.23 -17.60
N TYR A 391 -0.71 -23.20 -17.26
CA TYR A 391 -0.28 -22.94 -15.88
C TYR A 391 -1.44 -22.69 -14.90
N ALA A 392 -2.56 -22.12 -15.35
CA ALA A 392 -3.73 -21.88 -14.50
C ALA A 392 -4.44 -23.19 -14.10
N LEU A 393 -4.48 -24.17 -15.01
CA LEU A 393 -5.00 -25.50 -14.71
C LEU A 393 -4.03 -26.27 -13.82
N ALA A 394 -2.74 -26.23 -14.15
CA ALA A 394 -1.70 -26.84 -13.32
C ALA A 394 -1.70 -26.30 -11.88
N GLN A 395 -1.83 -24.98 -11.69
CA GLN A 395 -1.96 -24.37 -10.37
C GLN A 395 -3.13 -24.97 -9.59
N ARG A 396 -4.32 -25.01 -10.21
CA ARG A 396 -5.52 -25.54 -9.58
C ARG A 396 -5.35 -27.02 -9.21
N ASP A 397 -4.78 -27.82 -10.11
CA ASP A 397 -4.54 -29.23 -9.86
C ASP A 397 -3.58 -29.43 -8.68
N TYR A 398 -2.48 -28.66 -8.60
CA TYR A 398 -1.58 -28.68 -7.46
C TYR A 398 -2.25 -28.24 -6.14
N GLU A 399 -3.10 -27.22 -6.17
CA GLU A 399 -3.86 -26.76 -5.01
C GLU A 399 -4.89 -27.81 -4.53
N GLU A 400 -5.55 -28.51 -5.45
CA GLU A 400 -6.46 -29.61 -5.11
C GLU A 400 -5.72 -30.78 -4.45
N ILE A 401 -4.49 -31.09 -4.89
CA ILE A 401 -3.65 -32.11 -4.24
C ILE A 401 -3.17 -31.63 -2.87
N LEU A 402 -2.81 -30.34 -2.73
CA LEU A 402 -2.38 -29.75 -1.46
C LEU A 402 -3.47 -29.74 -0.39
N LYS A 403 -4.77 -29.75 -0.76
CA LYS A 403 -5.86 -29.92 0.22
C LYS A 403 -5.79 -31.27 0.94
N LEU A 404 -5.28 -32.31 0.26
CA LEU A 404 -5.12 -33.65 0.81
C LEU A 404 -3.82 -33.77 1.59
N ASN A 405 -2.74 -33.15 1.09
CA ASN A 405 -1.41 -33.16 1.73
C ASN A 405 -0.85 -31.73 1.94
N PRO A 406 -1.31 -30.99 2.96
CA PRO A 406 -0.93 -29.58 3.17
C PRO A 406 0.54 -29.37 3.61
N GLY A 407 1.27 -30.44 3.94
CA GLY A 407 2.65 -30.37 4.44
C GLY A 407 3.73 -30.61 3.38
N ASP A 408 3.36 -30.95 2.14
CA ASP A 408 4.32 -31.33 1.11
C ASP A 408 5.00 -30.10 0.48
N SER A 409 6.25 -29.86 0.91
CA SER A 409 7.08 -28.75 0.45
C SER A 409 7.32 -28.74 -1.06
N LYS A 410 7.37 -29.90 -1.72
CA LYS A 410 7.62 -30.01 -3.16
C LYS A 410 6.37 -29.68 -3.97
N LEU A 411 5.20 -30.10 -3.49
CA LEU A 411 3.92 -29.66 -4.06
C LEU A 411 3.72 -28.16 -3.90
N HIS A 412 4.08 -27.60 -2.73
CA HIS A 412 4.10 -26.15 -2.55
C HIS A 412 5.03 -25.45 -3.54
N TYR A 413 6.24 -25.97 -3.77
CA TYR A 413 7.16 -25.41 -4.76
C TYR A 413 6.56 -25.42 -6.18
N ASN A 414 5.98 -26.55 -6.62
CA ASN A 414 5.36 -26.69 -7.94
C ASN A 414 4.09 -25.82 -8.13
N ALA A 415 3.27 -25.70 -7.08
CA ALA A 415 2.15 -24.77 -7.08
C ALA A 415 2.63 -23.32 -7.21
N GLY A 416 3.74 -22.98 -6.53
CA GLY A 416 4.39 -21.67 -6.61
C GLY A 416 4.90 -21.33 -8.01
N THR A 417 5.56 -22.28 -8.69
CA THR A 417 6.05 -22.07 -10.07
C THR A 417 4.89 -21.91 -11.05
N ALA A 418 3.82 -22.69 -10.92
CA ALA A 418 2.60 -22.53 -11.72
C ALA A 418 1.94 -21.16 -11.47
N ALA A 419 1.77 -20.77 -10.20
CA ALA A 419 1.23 -19.46 -9.83
C ALA A 419 2.08 -18.30 -10.39
N TYR A 420 3.42 -18.39 -10.32
CA TYR A 420 4.33 -17.40 -10.89
C TYR A 420 4.13 -17.23 -12.41
N LYS A 421 4.02 -18.34 -13.15
CA LYS A 421 3.80 -18.32 -14.61
C LYS A 421 2.42 -17.77 -15.00
N THR A 422 1.42 -17.84 -14.11
CA THR A 422 0.10 -17.21 -14.32
C THR A 422 0.06 -15.72 -13.98
N GLY A 423 1.13 -15.15 -13.43
CA GLY A 423 1.19 -13.76 -12.96
C GLY A 423 0.54 -13.54 -11.59
N LYS A 424 0.12 -14.60 -10.87
CA LYS A 424 -0.41 -14.53 -9.51
C LYS A 424 0.73 -14.55 -8.48
N TYR A 425 1.50 -13.47 -8.45
CA TYR A 425 2.73 -13.43 -7.66
C TYR A 425 2.53 -13.49 -6.14
N ASN A 426 1.41 -13.00 -5.61
CA ASN A 426 1.08 -13.12 -4.17
C ASN A 426 0.90 -14.59 -3.74
N GLU A 427 0.14 -15.38 -4.53
CA GLU A 427 -0.01 -16.82 -4.28
C GLU A 427 1.31 -17.55 -4.47
N ALA A 428 2.08 -17.20 -5.51
CA ALA A 428 3.41 -17.77 -5.73
C ALA A 428 4.34 -17.57 -4.51
N ALA A 429 4.39 -16.36 -3.94
CA ALA A 429 5.19 -16.06 -2.76
C ALA A 429 4.76 -16.89 -1.53
N LYS A 430 3.44 -17.05 -1.32
CA LYS A 430 2.88 -17.89 -0.24
C LYS A 430 3.30 -19.35 -0.38
N HIS A 431 3.20 -19.90 -1.59
CA HIS A 431 3.57 -21.27 -1.90
C HIS A 431 5.09 -21.49 -1.76
N PHE A 432 5.93 -20.59 -2.27
CA PHE A 432 7.38 -20.71 -2.10
C PHE A 432 7.85 -20.55 -0.65
N ARG A 433 7.23 -19.68 0.15
CA ARG A 433 7.51 -19.60 1.60
C ARG A 433 7.16 -20.91 2.30
N SER A 434 6.07 -21.55 1.90
CA SER A 434 5.66 -22.84 2.45
C SER A 434 6.63 -23.97 2.06
N SER A 435 7.25 -23.91 0.87
CA SER A 435 8.25 -24.90 0.44
C SER A 435 9.58 -24.82 1.20
N LEU A 436 9.89 -23.70 1.86
CA LEU A 436 11.12 -23.54 2.66
C LEU A 436 11.15 -24.41 3.93
N ARG A 437 10.06 -25.09 4.28
CA ARG A 437 9.98 -26.01 5.43
C ARG A 437 10.72 -27.33 5.22
N THR A 438 11.17 -27.62 4.00
CA THR A 438 11.96 -28.82 3.68
C THR A 438 13.38 -28.72 4.27
N SER A 439 14.02 -29.86 4.55
CA SER A 439 15.46 -29.95 4.85
C SER A 439 16.34 -30.04 3.60
N ASP A 440 15.73 -30.16 2.42
CA ASP A 440 16.42 -30.25 1.12
C ASP A 440 16.97 -28.87 0.69
N LEU A 441 18.30 -28.76 0.67
CA LEU A 441 19.02 -27.53 0.33
C LEU A 441 18.82 -27.11 -1.13
N GLU A 442 18.59 -28.04 -2.06
CA GLU A 442 18.37 -27.68 -3.47
C GLU A 442 17.01 -27.03 -3.66
N ILE A 443 15.96 -27.61 -3.06
CA ILE A 443 14.61 -27.02 -3.09
C ILE A 443 14.61 -25.68 -2.35
N GLN A 444 15.31 -25.55 -1.23
CA GLN A 444 15.46 -24.27 -0.53
C GLN A 444 16.13 -23.22 -1.41
N ASN A 445 17.25 -23.57 -2.06
CA ASN A 445 17.96 -22.68 -2.97
C ASN A 445 17.05 -22.18 -4.12
N SER A 446 16.37 -23.10 -4.82
CA SER A 446 15.45 -22.76 -5.90
C SER A 446 14.23 -21.99 -5.42
N ALA A 447 13.71 -22.26 -4.21
CA ALA A 447 12.61 -21.51 -3.62
C ALA A 447 13.03 -20.07 -3.28
N PHE A 448 14.24 -19.85 -2.74
CA PHE A 448 14.78 -18.51 -2.52
C PHE A 448 15.00 -17.76 -3.83
N TYR A 449 15.56 -18.42 -4.86
CA TYR A 449 15.74 -17.80 -6.17
C TYR A 449 14.38 -17.36 -6.78
N ASN A 450 13.38 -18.24 -6.72
CA ASN A 450 12.04 -17.94 -7.24
C ASN A 450 11.26 -16.93 -6.39
N LEU A 451 11.48 -16.88 -5.07
CA LEU A 451 11.00 -15.79 -4.22
C LEU A 451 11.62 -14.46 -4.66
N GLY A 452 12.93 -14.44 -4.94
CA GLY A 452 13.62 -13.29 -5.52
C GLY A 452 12.93 -12.78 -6.79
N ASN A 453 12.70 -13.67 -7.76
CA ASN A 453 12.00 -13.35 -9.00
C ASN A 453 10.55 -12.87 -8.76
N THR A 454 9.83 -13.53 -7.85
CA THR A 454 8.43 -13.22 -7.52
C THR A 454 8.30 -11.82 -6.92
N HIS A 455 9.15 -11.50 -5.94
CA HIS A 455 9.17 -10.19 -5.29
C HIS A 455 9.63 -9.09 -6.24
N TYR A 456 10.57 -9.39 -7.15
CA TYR A 456 10.94 -8.46 -8.20
C TYR A 456 9.73 -8.11 -9.09
N ARG A 457 8.98 -9.12 -9.54
CA ARG A 457 7.78 -8.93 -10.38
C ARG A 457 6.64 -8.22 -9.64
N LEU A 458 6.45 -8.50 -8.36
CA LEU A 458 5.52 -7.75 -7.50
C LEU A 458 5.88 -6.27 -7.47
N GLY A 459 7.16 -5.96 -7.25
CA GLY A 459 7.64 -4.58 -7.33
C GLY A 459 7.42 -3.98 -8.72
N SER A 460 7.73 -4.71 -9.80
CA SER A 460 7.52 -4.21 -11.17
C SER A 460 6.06 -3.92 -11.53
N GLN A 461 5.09 -4.51 -10.83
CA GLN A 461 3.66 -4.23 -11.02
C GLN A 461 3.21 -2.93 -10.33
N MET A 462 4.00 -2.40 -9.41
CA MET A 462 3.68 -1.17 -8.67
C MET A 462 4.04 0.05 -9.51
N GLN A 463 3.22 1.12 -9.42
CA GLN A 463 3.42 2.33 -10.21
C GLN A 463 4.37 3.32 -9.54
N ARG A 464 4.34 3.42 -8.21
CA ARG A 464 5.10 4.40 -7.44
C ARG A 464 6.43 3.82 -6.98
N PRO A 465 7.56 4.53 -7.14
CA PRO A 465 8.87 4.06 -6.67
C PRO A 465 8.90 3.68 -5.17
N GLU A 466 8.11 4.38 -4.35
CA GLU A 466 7.99 4.11 -2.91
C GLU A 466 7.44 2.71 -2.59
N ASP A 467 6.56 2.18 -3.43
CA ASP A 467 6.01 0.83 -3.28
C ASP A 467 6.95 -0.21 -3.90
N GLN A 468 7.60 0.13 -5.02
CA GLN A 468 8.54 -0.74 -5.75
C GLN A 468 9.73 -1.16 -4.89
N ILE A 469 10.31 -0.20 -4.17
CA ILE A 469 11.59 -0.40 -3.45
C ILE A 469 11.49 -1.49 -2.38
N PRO A 470 10.52 -1.50 -1.44
CA PRO A 470 10.38 -2.56 -0.45
C PRO A 470 10.28 -3.97 -1.06
N ALA A 471 9.51 -4.12 -2.14
CA ALA A 471 9.37 -5.39 -2.84
C ALA A 471 10.69 -5.83 -3.50
N TRP A 472 11.42 -4.90 -4.11
CA TRP A 472 12.73 -5.18 -4.70
C TRP A 472 13.82 -5.45 -3.66
N GLU A 473 13.73 -4.87 -2.47
CA GLU A 473 14.60 -5.22 -1.34
C GLU A 473 14.39 -6.65 -0.85
N GLU A 474 13.13 -7.07 -0.73
CA GLU A 474 12.80 -8.47 -0.46
C GLU A 474 13.38 -9.38 -1.53
N ALA A 475 13.25 -9.00 -2.81
CA ALA A 475 13.87 -9.72 -3.91
C ALA A 475 15.39 -9.84 -3.73
N ALA A 476 16.08 -8.74 -3.44
CA ALA A 476 17.52 -8.72 -3.18
C ALA A 476 17.93 -9.59 -1.99
N ARG A 477 17.15 -9.58 -0.89
CA ARG A 477 17.38 -10.47 0.27
C ARG A 477 17.29 -11.94 -0.12
N TYR A 478 16.27 -12.32 -0.89
CA TYR A 478 16.11 -13.70 -1.34
C TYR A 478 17.18 -14.13 -2.35
N PHE A 479 17.58 -13.26 -3.28
CA PHE A 479 18.72 -13.55 -4.16
C PHE A 479 20.04 -13.68 -3.40
N LYS A 480 20.25 -12.86 -2.37
CA LYS A 480 21.41 -13.01 -1.48
C LYS A 480 21.40 -14.36 -0.77
N ALA A 481 20.25 -14.77 -0.20
CA ALA A 481 20.11 -16.08 0.44
C ALA A 481 20.35 -17.25 -0.54
N ALA A 482 19.79 -17.17 -1.76
CA ALA A 482 20.04 -18.15 -2.81
C ALA A 482 21.54 -18.23 -3.17
N SER A 483 22.21 -17.10 -3.36
CA SER A 483 23.65 -17.06 -3.67
C SER A 483 24.54 -17.59 -2.54
N GLN A 484 24.08 -17.56 -1.29
CA GLN A 484 24.80 -18.12 -0.15
C GLN A 484 24.64 -19.64 -0.06
N LEU A 485 23.48 -20.18 -0.46
CA LEU A 485 23.21 -21.63 -0.45
C LEU A 485 23.88 -22.35 -1.62
N ASN A 486 24.00 -21.70 -2.78
CA ASN A 486 24.69 -22.23 -3.94
C ASN A 486 25.68 -21.19 -4.48
N ALA A 487 26.93 -21.25 -4.01
CA ALA A 487 27.98 -20.33 -4.39
C ALA A 487 28.49 -20.54 -5.83
N GLU A 488 28.19 -21.70 -6.46
CA GLU A 488 28.59 -22.00 -7.84
C GLU A 488 27.59 -21.46 -8.88
N ASP A 489 26.37 -21.07 -8.48
CA ASP A 489 25.40 -20.46 -9.38
C ASP A 489 25.54 -18.92 -9.47
N ASP A 490 26.16 -18.46 -10.55
CA ASP A 490 26.30 -17.04 -10.89
C ASP A 490 24.96 -16.34 -11.22
N SER A 491 23.87 -17.08 -11.41
CA SER A 491 22.57 -16.51 -11.82
C SER A 491 21.92 -15.70 -10.70
N ALA A 492 21.92 -16.23 -9.47
CA ALA A 492 21.42 -15.51 -8.30
C ALA A 492 22.21 -14.22 -8.04
N LYS A 493 23.54 -14.25 -8.19
CA LYS A 493 24.41 -13.07 -8.01
C LYS A 493 24.15 -12.00 -9.06
N ARG A 494 24.01 -12.38 -10.34
CA ARG A 494 23.66 -11.44 -11.41
C ARG A 494 22.29 -10.79 -11.21
N ASN A 495 21.30 -11.56 -10.74
CA ASN A 495 19.99 -11.00 -10.42
C ASN A 495 20.04 -10.07 -9.20
N LEU A 496 20.84 -10.40 -8.18
CA LEU A 496 21.05 -9.51 -7.03
C LEU A 496 21.61 -8.15 -7.46
N ASP A 497 22.66 -8.14 -8.28
CA ASP A 497 23.28 -6.89 -8.76
C ASP A 497 22.29 -6.11 -9.64
N PHE A 498 21.57 -6.79 -10.53
CA PHE A 498 20.53 -6.16 -11.35
C PHE A 498 19.40 -5.53 -10.53
N VAL A 499 18.90 -6.23 -9.51
CA VAL A 499 17.83 -5.69 -8.64
C VAL A 499 18.34 -4.51 -7.82
N ARG A 500 19.60 -4.52 -7.35
CA ARG A 500 20.22 -3.38 -6.68
C ARG A 500 20.29 -2.14 -7.58
N ASP A 501 20.66 -2.31 -8.84
CA ASP A 501 20.68 -1.21 -9.80
C ASP A 501 19.28 -0.61 -10.02
N LYS A 502 18.25 -1.47 -10.08
CA LYS A 502 16.84 -1.03 -10.18
C LYS A 502 16.36 -0.31 -8.93
N ILE A 503 16.74 -0.78 -7.73
CA ILE A 503 16.44 -0.07 -6.47
C ILE A 503 17.06 1.32 -6.49
N GLU A 504 18.34 1.45 -6.89
CA GLU A 504 19.00 2.77 -6.98
C GLU A 504 18.42 3.64 -8.10
N GLU A 505 17.91 3.07 -9.19
CA GLU A 505 17.14 3.80 -10.19
C GLU A 505 15.79 4.31 -9.62
N ALA A 506 15.04 3.48 -8.90
CA ALA A 506 13.79 3.89 -8.25
C ALA A 506 14.01 4.93 -7.16
N LYS A 507 15.07 4.79 -6.33
CA LYS A 507 15.45 5.80 -5.35
C LYS A 507 15.76 7.15 -5.99
N ARG A 508 16.44 7.18 -7.14
CA ARG A 508 16.68 8.42 -7.89
C ARG A 508 15.41 9.05 -8.45
N LYS A 509 14.35 8.26 -8.67
CA LYS A 509 13.01 8.75 -9.07
C LYS A 509 12.16 9.19 -7.88
N LEU A 510 12.54 8.83 -6.65
CA LEU A 510 11.86 9.34 -5.47
C LEU A 510 12.24 10.81 -5.27
N GLU A 511 11.22 11.62 -5.12
CA GLU A 511 11.31 13.00 -4.71
C GLU A 511 11.68 13.07 -3.22
N GLN A 512 12.97 13.00 -2.91
CA GLN A 512 13.51 12.97 -1.53
C GLN A 512 13.92 14.38 -1.06
N LEU A 513 13.95 14.59 0.25
CA LEU A 513 14.67 15.74 0.81
C LEU A 513 16.18 15.46 0.72
N SER A 514 16.89 16.27 -0.07
CA SER A 514 18.33 16.16 -0.32
C SER A 514 19.05 17.46 0.03
N ASP A 515 20.37 17.51 -0.24
CA ASP A 515 21.20 18.71 -0.14
C ASP A 515 20.97 19.73 -1.26
N GLU A 516 20.01 19.49 -2.15
CA GLU A 516 19.52 20.43 -3.15
C GLU A 516 18.00 20.44 -3.14
N LEU A 517 17.43 21.54 -2.66
CA LEU A 517 16.02 21.71 -2.41
C LEU A 517 15.46 22.77 -3.37
N PRO A 518 14.83 22.37 -4.48
CA PRO A 518 14.02 23.30 -5.26
C PRO A 518 12.85 23.79 -4.41
N LEU A 519 12.37 24.99 -4.71
CA LEU A 519 11.14 25.54 -4.14
C LEU A 519 10.00 24.52 -4.29
N ASP A 520 9.16 24.42 -3.26
CA ASP A 520 8.09 23.42 -3.06
C ASP A 520 8.60 22.03 -2.65
N GLY A 521 9.91 21.85 -2.51
CA GLY A 521 10.54 20.58 -2.16
C GLY A 521 10.24 20.08 -0.75
N VAL A 522 9.94 20.97 0.20
CA VAL A 522 9.42 20.60 1.54
C VAL A 522 7.90 20.48 1.50
N THR A 523 7.22 21.43 0.87
CA THR A 523 5.75 21.53 0.92
C THR A 523 5.04 20.40 0.20
N ARG A 524 5.68 19.75 -0.78
CA ARG A 524 5.14 18.54 -1.43
C ARG A 524 4.81 17.41 -0.44
N PHE A 525 5.55 17.28 0.66
CA PHE A 525 5.27 16.29 1.71
C PHE A 525 4.07 16.67 2.57
N LYS A 526 3.74 17.98 2.64
CA LYS A 526 2.55 18.49 3.34
C LYS A 526 1.24 18.28 2.59
N ASN A 527 1.30 18.01 1.29
CA ASN A 527 0.14 17.87 0.41
C ASN A 527 -0.26 16.40 0.13
N GLN A 528 0.39 15.43 0.78
CA GLN A 528 0.03 14.03 0.63
C GLN A 528 -1.22 13.69 1.44
N GLU A 529 -2.17 12.96 0.83
CA GLU A 529 -3.43 12.53 1.47
C GLU A 529 -3.21 11.49 2.58
N ASP A 530 -2.12 10.72 2.48
CA ASP A 530 -1.73 9.72 3.47
C ASP A 530 -0.76 10.33 4.49
N LYS A 531 -1.21 10.52 5.73
CA LYS A 531 -0.38 10.89 6.88
C LYS A 531 0.58 9.76 7.24
N LYS A 532 1.74 9.71 6.55
CA LYS A 532 2.80 8.74 6.84
C LYS A 532 3.69 9.26 7.97
N PHE A 533 4.01 8.40 8.94
CA PHE A 533 5.02 8.70 9.96
C PHE A 533 6.38 8.91 9.30
N ALA A 534 7.13 9.91 9.77
CA ALA A 534 8.48 10.21 9.28
C ALA A 534 9.53 10.04 10.37
N LEU A 535 9.23 10.49 11.59
CA LEU A 535 10.17 10.46 12.71
C LEU A 535 9.44 10.10 14.00
N ARG A 536 10.07 9.24 14.80
CA ARG A 536 9.66 8.96 16.17
C ARG A 536 10.83 9.14 17.12
N ILE A 537 10.58 9.78 18.26
CA ILE A 537 11.60 10.17 19.22
C ILE A 537 11.16 9.69 20.60
N PHE A 538 12.03 8.94 21.25
CA PHE A 538 11.83 8.41 22.59
C PHE A 538 12.76 9.18 23.52
N PRO A 539 12.27 10.25 24.17
CA PRO A 539 13.04 10.96 25.16
C PRO A 539 13.21 10.10 26.43
N PRO A 540 14.20 10.40 27.28
CA PRO A 540 14.28 9.82 28.62
C PRO A 540 13.07 10.14 29.51
N LYS A 541 12.52 11.36 29.35
CA LYS A 541 11.34 11.86 30.07
C LYS A 541 10.52 12.77 29.17
N ARG A 542 9.19 12.78 29.32
CA ARG A 542 8.27 13.62 28.54
C ARG A 542 8.56 15.11 28.71
N GLU A 543 8.87 15.54 29.94
CA GLU A 543 9.08 16.98 30.25
C GLU A 543 10.28 17.60 29.54
N LEU A 544 11.18 16.79 28.98
CA LEU A 544 12.35 17.28 28.26
C LEU A 544 12.04 17.68 26.81
N ILE A 545 10.85 17.36 26.29
CA ILE A 545 10.44 17.81 24.97
C ILE A 545 9.86 19.22 25.11
N PRO A 546 10.40 20.21 24.37
CA PRO A 546 9.82 21.55 24.33
C PRO A 546 8.38 21.53 23.83
N ASP A 547 7.56 22.51 24.24
CA ASP A 547 6.17 22.63 23.78
C ASP A 547 6.04 22.72 22.24
N ARG A 548 7.05 23.28 21.58
CA ARG A 548 7.18 23.36 20.12
C ARG A 548 8.59 22.97 19.67
N PRO A 549 8.85 21.67 19.50
CA PRO A 549 10.18 21.23 19.11
C PRO A 549 10.41 21.47 17.61
N TYR A 550 11.62 21.91 17.28
CA TYR A 550 12.13 21.95 15.91
C TYR A 550 13.20 20.87 15.80
N TRP A 551 12.99 19.89 14.94
CA TRP A 551 13.93 18.80 14.69
C TRP A 551 14.72 19.11 13.42
N ARG A 552 15.90 19.71 13.60
CA ARG A 552 16.85 20.04 12.52
C ARG A 552 17.28 18.77 11.78
N MET A 553 17.38 18.85 10.45
CA MET A 553 17.87 17.75 9.61
C MET A 553 19.05 18.15 8.72
N PHE A 554 18.95 19.26 7.99
CA PHE A 554 20.07 19.81 7.21
C PHE A 554 19.95 21.31 6.99
N THR A 555 21.07 21.94 6.61
CA THR A 555 21.19 23.39 6.42
C THR A 555 21.67 23.69 5.00
N LEU A 556 21.00 24.62 4.33
CA LEU A 556 21.29 25.04 2.96
C LEU A 556 21.83 26.47 2.99
N ASP A 557 23.12 26.62 2.68
CA ASP A 557 23.83 27.90 2.74
C ASP A 557 23.84 28.64 1.40
N HIS A 558 23.64 27.95 0.28
CA HIS A 558 23.72 28.53 -1.06
C HIS A 558 22.33 28.58 -1.70
N TYR A 559 21.89 29.77 -2.14
CA TYR A 559 20.63 29.96 -2.85
C TYR A 559 20.91 30.39 -4.30
N VAL A 560 20.23 29.78 -5.28
CA VAL A 560 20.29 30.18 -6.69
C VAL A 560 18.92 29.92 -7.35
N HIS A 561 18.25 30.98 -7.82
CA HIS A 561 17.05 30.91 -8.65
C HIS A 561 15.97 29.92 -8.17
N GLY A 562 15.47 30.11 -6.95
CA GLY A 562 14.46 29.23 -6.34
C GLY A 562 14.98 27.89 -5.83
N VAL A 563 16.29 27.62 -5.91
CA VAL A 563 16.90 26.39 -5.41
C VAL A 563 17.84 26.73 -4.26
N ALA A 564 17.59 26.16 -3.08
CA ALA A 564 18.49 26.21 -1.94
C ALA A 564 19.32 24.92 -1.90
N LYS A 565 20.63 25.01 -1.71
CA LYS A 565 21.53 23.86 -1.70
C LYS A 565 22.68 24.02 -0.71
N VAL A 566 23.29 22.89 -0.35
CA VAL A 566 24.57 22.87 0.39
C VAL A 566 25.70 23.19 -0.60
N SER A 567 26.50 24.22 -0.32
CA SER A 567 27.64 24.59 -1.17
C SER A 567 28.69 23.48 -1.24
N GLU A 568 29.41 23.38 -2.37
CA GLU A 568 30.45 22.35 -2.56
C GLU A 568 31.54 22.44 -1.48
N SER A 569 31.90 23.68 -1.09
CA SER A 569 32.87 23.95 -0.03
C SER A 569 32.41 23.41 1.32
N LEU A 570 31.12 23.52 1.64
CA LEU A 570 30.53 22.97 2.86
C LEU A 570 30.37 21.44 2.79
N GLN A 571 29.97 20.88 1.65
CA GLN A 571 29.90 19.43 1.42
C GLN A 571 31.28 18.75 1.56
N ALA A 572 32.34 19.38 1.08
CA ALA A 572 33.70 18.86 1.19
C ALA A 572 34.14 18.68 2.65
N ARG A 573 33.63 19.50 3.58
CA ARG A 573 33.95 19.38 5.02
C ARG A 573 33.36 18.12 5.66
N ALA A 574 32.18 17.69 5.22
CA ALA A 574 31.58 16.43 5.66
C ALA A 574 32.45 15.20 5.35
N LYS A 575 33.32 15.28 4.32
CA LYS A 575 34.25 14.21 3.94
C LYS A 575 35.51 14.18 4.81
N SER A 576 35.82 15.26 5.53
CA SER A 576 37.05 15.40 6.32
C SER A 576 36.91 15.05 7.81
N THR A 577 35.68 14.98 8.33
CA THR A 577 35.42 14.67 9.74
C THR A 577 35.73 13.20 10.03
N ARG A 578 36.63 12.94 10.99
CA ARG A 578 36.88 11.59 11.53
C ARG A 578 35.95 11.36 12.72
N ILE A 579 35.49 10.12 12.89
CA ILE A 579 34.85 9.65 14.14
C ILE A 579 36.00 9.22 15.07
N PRO A 580 36.04 9.64 16.35
CA PRO A 580 34.96 10.26 17.14
C PRO A 580 34.71 11.72 16.82
N LEU A 581 33.46 12.14 17.02
CA LEU A 581 33.00 13.50 16.78
C LEU A 581 33.70 14.48 17.73
N PRO A 582 33.91 15.76 17.33
CA PRO A 582 34.39 16.77 18.25
C PRO A 582 33.38 16.99 19.39
N GLU A 583 33.85 17.50 20.53
CA GLU A 583 33.04 17.77 21.73
C GLU A 583 31.74 18.50 21.39
N TYR A 584 30.63 18.02 21.95
CA TYR A 584 29.26 18.48 21.67
C TYR A 584 28.89 18.59 20.18
N GLY A 585 29.40 17.68 19.33
CA GLY A 585 29.11 17.69 17.90
C GLY A 585 29.80 18.86 17.17
N GLY A 586 30.87 19.40 17.73
CA GLY A 586 31.72 20.43 17.13
C GLY A 586 31.24 21.87 17.26
N ARG A 587 30.25 22.12 18.10
CA ARG A 587 29.83 23.47 18.53
C ARG A 587 29.60 23.47 20.04
N GLU A 588 29.94 24.58 20.69
CA GLU A 588 29.65 24.72 22.11
C GLU A 588 28.14 24.82 22.36
N PRO A 589 27.61 24.14 23.40
CA PRO A 589 26.20 24.25 23.76
C PRO A 589 25.92 25.62 24.38
N ILE A 590 25.07 26.43 23.72
CA ILE A 590 24.54 27.69 24.26
C ILE A 590 23.22 27.45 24.99
N GLU A 591 22.37 26.57 24.44
CA GLU A 591 21.10 26.22 25.04
C GLU A 591 21.25 25.18 26.15
N GLU A 592 20.18 25.03 26.94
CA GLU A 592 20.11 24.01 27.99
C GLU A 592 20.28 22.60 27.40
N ILE A 593 21.13 21.81 28.05
CA ILE A 593 21.40 20.43 27.69
C ILE A 593 20.25 19.57 28.20
N LEU A 594 19.68 18.76 27.31
CA LEU A 594 18.54 17.89 27.62
C LEU A 594 19.07 16.50 28.00
N PRO A 595 19.20 16.19 29.31
CA PRO A 595 20.00 15.07 29.76
C PRO A 595 19.39 13.71 29.42
N GLY A 596 20.27 12.75 29.15
CA GLY A 596 19.98 11.35 28.94
C GLY A 596 20.07 10.91 27.48
N GLN A 597 19.74 9.63 27.26
CA GLN A 597 19.81 9.01 25.95
C GLN A 597 18.46 9.13 25.22
N TRP A 598 18.46 9.93 24.15
CA TRP A 598 17.34 10.07 23.25
C TRP A 598 17.45 9.04 22.14
N ARG A 599 16.41 8.25 21.94
CA ARG A 599 16.37 7.28 20.84
C ARG A 599 15.47 7.82 19.74
N PHE A 600 15.93 7.70 18.51
CA PHE A 600 15.23 8.14 17.32
C PHE A 600 15.00 6.94 16.42
N ARG A 601 13.85 6.93 15.77
CA ARG A 601 13.50 6.02 14.69
C ARG A 601 13.03 6.86 13.52
N PHE A 602 13.81 6.87 12.47
CA PHE A 602 13.52 7.61 11.25
C PHE A 602 13.03 6.66 10.17
N GLU A 603 11.84 6.91 9.64
CA GLU A 603 11.18 6.04 8.68
C GLU A 603 11.87 6.13 7.30
N PRO A 604 11.83 5.04 6.51
CA PRO A 604 12.60 4.96 5.27
C PRO A 604 12.05 5.81 4.14
N LEU A 605 12.85 5.95 3.07
CA LEU A 605 12.51 6.57 1.79
C LEU A 605 12.19 8.08 1.85
N PHE A 606 12.47 8.75 2.97
CA PHE A 606 12.18 10.16 3.16
C PHE A 606 13.39 11.08 2.87
N SER A 607 14.55 10.82 3.48
CA SER A 607 15.78 11.59 3.28
C SER A 607 17.03 10.75 3.58
N GLU A 608 18.17 11.15 3.02
CA GLU A 608 19.49 10.65 3.43
C GLU A 608 20.04 11.42 4.65
N PHE A 609 19.40 12.52 5.06
CA PHE A 609 19.80 13.29 6.23
C PHE A 609 19.00 12.84 7.45
N LEU A 610 19.69 12.63 8.58
CA LEU A 610 19.06 12.26 9.84
C LEU A 610 18.69 13.52 10.65
N PRO A 611 17.47 13.58 11.20
CA PRO A 611 17.13 14.62 12.16
C PRO A 611 17.99 14.53 13.42
N ILE A 612 18.84 15.53 13.66
CA ILE A 612 19.66 15.62 14.87
C ILE A 612 19.61 17.06 15.38
N ASN A 613 19.20 17.20 16.64
CA ASN A 613 19.06 18.49 17.27
C ASN A 613 20.32 18.95 18.00
N GLY A 614 20.66 20.21 17.74
CA GLY A 614 21.66 21.01 18.44
C GLY A 614 23.05 20.38 18.48
N PRO A 615 23.99 21.06 19.14
CA PRO A 615 25.13 20.42 19.77
C PRO A 615 24.69 19.24 20.63
N PHE A 616 25.42 18.13 20.58
CA PHE A 616 25.09 16.91 21.32
C PHE A 616 26.37 16.21 21.77
N ALA A 617 26.35 15.59 22.95
CA ALA A 617 27.55 14.94 23.50
C ALA A 617 28.01 13.76 22.64
N ASN A 618 27.09 12.91 22.20
CA ASN A 618 27.40 11.79 21.32
C ASN A 618 26.19 11.38 20.47
N ALA A 619 26.45 10.79 19.30
CA ALA A 619 25.42 10.18 18.47
C ALA A 619 25.89 8.84 17.90
N GLN A 620 25.01 7.84 17.95
CA GLN A 620 25.26 6.52 17.40
C GLN A 620 24.13 6.13 16.47
N VAL A 621 24.45 5.75 15.24
CA VAL A 621 23.51 5.26 14.23
C VAL A 621 23.72 3.75 14.09
N GLU A 622 22.65 2.95 14.07
CA GLU A 622 22.76 1.49 13.92
C GLU A 622 23.44 1.10 12.59
N ASP A 623 23.27 1.93 11.55
CA ASP A 623 23.99 1.84 10.29
C ASP A 623 25.35 2.58 10.38
N ASN A 624 26.45 1.82 10.31
CA ASN A 624 27.82 2.33 10.37
C ASN A 624 28.22 3.25 9.19
N SER A 625 27.33 3.50 8.22
CA SER A 625 27.64 4.23 6.98
C SER A 625 27.11 5.66 6.94
N TRP A 626 27.35 6.45 7.99
CA TRP A 626 26.98 7.87 8.05
C TRP A 626 28.19 8.82 8.14
N LYS A 627 27.98 10.09 7.78
CA LYS A 627 28.94 11.19 7.86
C LYS A 627 28.32 12.36 8.58
N TYR A 628 29.13 13.12 9.30
CA TYR A 628 28.68 14.27 10.06
C TYR A 628 29.46 15.52 9.69
N ASN A 629 28.77 16.63 9.47
CA ASN A 629 29.38 17.93 9.28
C ASN A 629 29.09 18.82 10.52
N PRO A 630 30.11 19.04 11.38
CA PRO A 630 29.96 19.80 12.62
C PRO A 630 29.71 21.30 12.37
N VAL A 631 30.07 21.81 11.19
CA VAL A 631 29.90 23.23 10.87
C VAL A 631 28.43 23.62 10.86
N VAL A 632 27.54 22.75 10.40
CA VAL A 632 26.09 23.05 10.31
C VAL A 632 25.21 21.99 10.98
N LEU A 633 25.83 21.09 11.76
CA LEU A 633 25.18 20.04 12.53
C LEU A 633 24.29 19.12 11.67
N GLN A 634 24.81 18.66 10.53
CA GLN A 634 24.07 17.76 9.62
C GLN A 634 24.68 16.35 9.62
N ALA A 635 23.83 15.34 9.78
CA ALA A 635 24.18 13.93 9.67
C ALA A 635 23.63 13.37 8.35
N LYS A 636 24.52 12.83 7.50
CA LYS A 636 24.22 12.33 6.16
C LYS A 636 24.55 10.84 6.08
N LEU A 637 23.56 10.02 5.72
CA LEU A 637 23.72 8.60 5.39
C LEU A 637 24.39 8.42 4.02
N LYS A 638 24.91 7.23 3.75
CA LYS A 638 25.53 6.91 2.44
C LYS A 638 24.54 6.98 1.27
N SER A 639 23.29 6.59 1.51
CA SER A 639 22.17 6.71 0.58
C SER A 639 20.87 6.73 1.37
N VAL A 640 19.76 7.06 0.70
CA VAL A 640 18.45 7.06 1.34
C VAL A 640 18.11 5.65 1.84
N PRO A 641 17.78 5.52 3.15
CA PRO A 641 17.50 4.25 3.77
C PRO A 641 16.17 3.72 3.27
N THR A 642 16.11 2.41 3.11
CA THR A 642 14.94 1.65 2.66
C THR A 642 14.21 0.95 3.79
N GLN A 643 14.86 0.88 4.95
CA GLN A 643 14.31 0.43 6.23
C GLN A 643 14.45 1.54 7.24
N ALA A 644 13.61 1.52 8.28
CA ALA A 644 13.69 2.50 9.34
C ALA A 644 15.07 2.48 10.00
N VAL A 645 15.66 3.65 10.19
CA VAL A 645 16.97 3.81 10.81
C VAL A 645 16.76 4.18 12.27
N ASN A 646 17.24 3.34 13.19
CA ASN A 646 17.30 3.73 14.59
C ASN A 646 18.68 4.32 14.90
N TYR A 647 18.67 5.37 15.71
CA TYR A 647 19.89 6.02 16.18
C TYR A 647 19.62 6.65 17.55
N THR A 648 20.69 6.94 18.26
CA THR A 648 20.61 7.51 19.60
C THR A 648 21.47 8.75 19.69
N VAL A 649 20.95 9.79 20.32
CA VAL A 649 21.66 11.03 20.61
C VAL A 649 21.71 11.20 22.11
N ILE A 650 22.88 11.49 22.65
CA ILE A 650 23.12 11.65 24.08
C ILE A 650 23.27 13.14 24.36
N ASP A 651 22.53 13.61 25.36
CA ASP A 651 22.57 14.98 25.87
C ASP A 651 22.50 16.04 24.75
N PRO A 652 21.49 16.00 23.86
CA PRO A 652 21.30 17.03 22.85
C PRO A 652 20.87 18.36 23.46
N THR A 653 21.00 19.43 22.69
CA THR A 653 20.47 20.77 23.00
C THR A 653 19.41 21.18 21.97
N ASP A 654 18.54 22.14 22.30
CA ASP A 654 17.73 22.80 21.26
C ASP A 654 18.64 23.64 20.35
N SER A 655 18.17 23.91 19.14
CA SER A 655 18.87 24.71 18.13
C SER A 655 18.28 26.10 17.96
N LEU A 656 17.77 26.71 19.04
CA LEU A 656 17.28 28.09 19.02
C LEU A 656 18.45 29.06 18.82
N ARG A 657 19.54 28.89 19.58
CA ARG A 657 20.81 29.61 19.42
C ARG A 657 21.96 28.61 19.24
N LEU A 658 22.87 28.92 18.31
CA LEU A 658 24.06 28.11 18.07
C LEU A 658 25.34 28.94 18.13
N ALA A 659 26.35 28.44 18.85
CA ALA A 659 27.68 29.02 18.87
C ALA A 659 28.29 29.09 17.46
N PRO A 660 29.14 30.08 17.17
CA PRO A 660 29.80 30.21 15.89
C PRO A 660 30.80 29.07 15.73
N SER A 661 30.92 28.56 14.51
CA SER A 661 32.06 27.71 14.13
C SER A 661 33.29 28.59 13.90
N PRO A 662 34.53 28.07 14.03
CA PRO A 662 35.73 28.79 13.59
C PRO A 662 35.68 29.24 12.12
N LEU A 663 34.88 28.57 11.28
CA LEU A 663 34.66 29.01 9.90
C LEU A 663 33.76 30.24 9.78
N ASP A 664 33.00 30.56 10.83
CA ASP A 664 32.13 31.74 10.90
C ASP A 664 32.92 33.00 11.32
N ASP A 665 34.16 32.87 11.80
CA ASP A 665 35.05 33.98 12.22
C ASP A 665 35.18 35.14 11.22
N PRO A 666 35.19 34.91 9.89
CA PRO A 666 35.25 35.99 8.91
C PRO A 666 33.98 36.84 8.82
N LEU A 667 32.84 36.38 9.37
CA LEU A 667 31.58 37.12 9.32
C LEU A 667 31.63 38.34 10.25
N ARG A 668 31.25 39.51 9.72
CA ARG A 668 31.19 40.79 10.46
C ARG A 668 29.83 41.45 10.19
N PRO A 669 28.81 41.24 11.04
CA PRO A 669 27.54 41.92 10.85
C PRO A 669 27.69 43.43 11.02
N GLU A 670 26.84 44.17 10.32
CA GLU A 670 26.55 45.59 10.54
C GLU A 670 27.61 46.65 10.19
N LYS A 671 28.84 46.36 9.70
CA LYS A 671 29.68 47.49 9.23
C LYS A 671 30.81 47.32 8.22
N GLU A 672 31.28 46.13 7.87
CA GLU A 672 32.31 45.98 6.82
C GLU A 672 32.47 44.50 6.46
N ASN A 673 31.52 43.95 5.70
CA ASN A 673 31.85 42.76 4.91
C ASN A 673 32.60 43.26 3.68
N ASP A 674 33.93 43.15 3.70
CA ASP A 674 34.77 43.50 2.55
C ASP A 674 34.57 42.44 1.45
N PHE A 675 33.72 42.78 0.48
CA PHE A 675 33.39 41.94 -0.68
C PHE A 675 34.39 42.08 -1.84
N THR A 676 35.55 42.72 -1.64
CA THR A 676 36.54 42.92 -2.72
C THR A 676 37.20 41.63 -3.22
N VAL A 677 36.94 40.49 -2.58
CA VAL A 677 37.36 39.16 -3.05
C VAL A 677 36.11 38.35 -3.41
N GLU A 678 35.97 37.96 -4.68
CA GLU A 678 34.94 37.02 -5.14
C GLU A 678 35.09 35.70 -4.37
N ARG A 679 34.21 35.48 -3.38
CA ARG A 679 34.18 34.27 -2.53
C ARG A 679 32.77 33.68 -2.42
N GLU A 680 31.88 34.04 -3.33
CA GLU A 680 30.44 33.73 -3.27
C GLU A 680 30.12 32.23 -3.27
N GLU A 681 31.07 31.37 -3.68
CA GLU A 681 30.92 29.91 -3.71
C GLU A 681 31.49 29.20 -2.46
N ILE A 682 32.07 29.94 -1.52
CA ILE A 682 32.80 29.40 -0.37
C ILE A 682 32.09 29.74 0.94
N TYR A 683 31.79 28.73 1.77
CA TYR A 683 31.29 28.95 3.13
C TYR A 683 32.33 29.70 3.99
N PRO A 684 31.93 30.73 4.78
CA PRO A 684 30.56 31.15 5.08
C PRO A 684 30.03 32.26 4.15
N PHE A 685 30.78 32.73 3.16
CA PHE A 685 30.38 33.86 2.29
C PHE A 685 29.12 33.57 1.46
N THR A 686 28.86 32.29 1.17
CA THR A 686 27.60 31.80 0.60
C THR A 686 26.37 32.25 1.40
N THR A 687 26.52 32.48 2.71
CA THR A 687 25.45 32.96 3.60
C THR A 687 25.17 34.46 3.48
N LEU A 688 25.94 35.19 2.67
CA LEU A 688 25.71 36.59 2.30
C LEU A 688 25.35 36.76 0.81
N ALA A 689 25.73 35.79 -0.03
CA ALA A 689 25.48 35.84 -1.47
C ALA A 689 23.98 35.82 -1.80
N LEU A 690 23.53 36.71 -2.69
CA LEU A 690 22.14 36.74 -3.16
C LEU A 690 21.94 35.86 -4.40
N ASN A 691 22.91 35.84 -5.32
CA ASN A 691 22.84 35.13 -6.62
C ASN A 691 21.58 35.44 -7.43
N LEU A 692 21.21 36.73 -7.47
CA LEU A 692 20.06 37.27 -8.16
C LEU A 692 20.50 38.22 -9.29
N LYS A 693 19.62 38.45 -10.27
CA LYS A 693 19.84 39.46 -11.31
C LYS A 693 19.74 40.87 -10.72
N ASN A 694 20.41 41.85 -11.34
CA ASN A 694 20.34 43.26 -10.90
C ASN A 694 18.90 43.81 -10.77
N THR A 695 17.99 43.37 -11.63
CA THR A 695 16.56 43.73 -11.59
C THR A 695 15.85 43.16 -10.37
N GLU A 696 16.18 41.94 -9.97
CA GLU A 696 15.64 41.25 -8.80
C GLU A 696 16.22 41.84 -7.50
N ILE A 697 17.53 42.09 -7.50
CA ILE A 697 18.22 42.80 -6.41
C ILE A 697 17.58 44.17 -6.17
N SER A 698 17.27 44.92 -7.24
CA SER A 698 16.60 46.22 -7.13
C SER A 698 15.21 46.12 -6.49
N LYS A 699 14.45 45.06 -6.80
CA LYS A 699 13.15 44.78 -6.16
C LYS A 699 13.33 44.45 -4.68
N LEU A 700 14.28 43.57 -4.35
CA LEU A 700 14.59 43.17 -2.99
C LEU A 700 14.99 44.36 -2.10
N PHE A 701 15.85 45.26 -2.60
CA PHE A 701 16.17 46.51 -1.91
C PHE A 701 14.96 47.44 -1.77
N SER A 702 14.01 47.43 -2.73
CA SER A 702 12.76 48.17 -2.57
C SER A 702 11.92 47.62 -1.41
N ALA A 703 11.72 46.31 -1.34
CA ALA A 703 11.00 45.69 -0.22
C ALA A 703 11.71 45.95 1.12
N LEU A 704 13.05 45.89 1.14
CA LEU A 704 13.83 46.19 2.33
C LEU A 704 13.58 47.64 2.82
N ARG A 705 13.53 48.62 1.92
CA ARG A 705 13.24 50.02 2.26
C ARG A 705 11.86 50.21 2.86
N ASP A 706 10.86 49.45 2.40
CA ASP A 706 9.47 49.61 2.83
C ASP A 706 9.28 49.45 4.35
N PHE A 707 10.07 48.59 5.01
CA PHE A 707 9.98 48.36 6.46
C PHE A 707 11.20 48.83 7.27
N THR A 708 12.29 49.23 6.61
CA THR A 708 13.48 49.78 7.30
C THR A 708 13.58 51.30 7.26
N GLU A 709 12.82 51.97 6.39
CA GLU A 709 12.90 53.42 6.16
C GLU A 709 14.33 53.91 5.82
N ASP A 710 15.08 53.12 5.05
CA ASP A 710 16.50 53.36 4.70
C ASP A 710 17.47 53.40 5.91
N LYS A 711 17.03 52.96 7.09
CA LYS A 711 17.87 52.89 8.30
C LYS A 711 18.46 51.50 8.44
N GLN A 712 19.71 51.43 8.88
CA GLN A 712 20.29 50.18 9.35
C GLN A 712 19.70 49.85 10.72
N LEU A 713 18.86 48.82 10.77
CA LEU A 713 18.22 48.37 12.00
C LEU A 713 19.10 47.32 12.71
N PRO A 714 19.15 47.31 14.06
CA PRO A 714 19.68 46.18 14.81
C PRO A 714 18.95 44.89 14.45
N LEU A 715 19.64 43.75 14.49
CA LEU A 715 19.08 42.46 14.05
C LEU A 715 17.72 42.10 14.68
N GLU A 716 17.54 42.33 15.98
CA GLU A 716 16.28 42.02 16.67
C GLU A 716 15.11 42.83 16.09
N THR A 717 15.29 44.15 15.93
CA THR A 717 14.30 45.04 15.32
C THR A 717 14.09 44.72 13.84
N PHE A 718 15.15 44.34 13.12
CA PHE A 718 15.06 43.89 11.74
C PHE A 718 14.19 42.63 11.63
N ASN A 719 14.38 41.65 12.51
CA ASN A 719 13.61 40.40 12.50
C ASN A 719 12.13 40.66 12.69
N GLU A 720 11.76 41.41 13.72
CA GLU A 720 10.36 41.76 13.99
C GLU A 720 9.72 42.53 12.83
N ALA A 721 10.43 43.53 12.28
CA ALA A 721 9.92 44.34 11.18
C ALA A 721 9.76 43.52 9.88
N CYS A 722 10.72 42.64 9.57
CA CYS A 722 10.70 41.78 8.40
C CYS A 722 9.57 40.75 8.47
N ILE A 723 9.42 40.07 9.62
CA ILE A 723 8.34 39.09 9.84
C ILE A 723 6.97 39.77 9.74
N ARG A 724 6.80 40.91 10.40
CA ARG A 724 5.56 41.69 10.32
C ARG A 724 5.25 42.09 8.87
N TRP A 725 6.22 42.59 8.12
CA TRP A 725 6.05 42.97 6.72
C TRP A 725 5.64 41.79 5.84
N LEU A 726 6.23 40.61 6.04
CA LEU A 726 5.86 39.39 5.32
C LEU A 726 4.42 38.95 5.66
N HIS A 727 4.03 39.01 6.94
CA HIS A 727 2.70 38.59 7.42
C HIS A 727 1.58 39.53 6.99
N GLU A 728 1.87 40.84 6.88
CA GLU A 728 0.90 41.83 6.39
C GLU A 728 0.55 41.63 4.91
N ARG A 729 1.49 41.13 4.11
CA ARG A 729 1.33 40.98 2.65
C ARG A 729 0.92 39.58 2.20
N HIS A 730 1.33 38.55 2.93
CA HIS A 730 1.15 37.16 2.52
C HIS A 730 0.47 36.32 3.60
N LYS A 731 -0.51 35.53 3.17
CA LYS A 731 -1.14 34.50 4.02
C LYS A 731 -0.45 33.16 3.84
N TYR A 732 -0.55 32.30 4.86
CA TYR A 732 -0.08 30.93 4.74
C TYR A 732 -1.03 30.07 3.88
N THR A 733 -0.48 29.25 2.99
CA THR A 733 -1.18 28.20 2.23
C THR A 733 -0.22 27.06 1.94
N ARG A 734 -0.74 25.82 1.79
CA ARG A 734 0.05 24.67 1.30
C ARG A 734 0.06 24.55 -0.23
N GLN A 735 -0.73 25.39 -0.92
CA GLN A 735 -0.80 25.46 -2.38
C GLN A 735 -0.65 26.92 -2.83
N THR A 736 0.55 27.28 -3.26
CA THR A 736 0.86 28.60 -3.80
C THR A 736 0.47 28.65 -5.28
N ARG A 737 -0.13 29.75 -5.73
CA ARG A 737 -0.50 29.93 -7.14
C ARG A 737 0.17 31.17 -7.71
N ILE A 738 1.37 31.00 -8.25
CA ILE A 738 2.08 32.08 -8.94
C ILE A 738 2.29 31.65 -10.40
N PRO A 739 1.95 32.47 -11.40
CA PRO A 739 2.12 32.11 -12.82
C PRO A 739 3.55 31.64 -13.13
N GLU A 740 3.72 30.59 -13.91
CA GLU A 740 5.06 30.10 -14.26
C GLU A 740 5.85 31.14 -15.05
N ASP A 741 7.03 31.48 -14.55
CA ASP A 741 7.99 32.37 -15.18
C ASP A 741 9.38 31.77 -14.96
N LYS A 742 10.04 31.39 -16.06
CA LYS A 742 11.37 30.76 -16.04
C LYS A 742 12.50 31.79 -16.08
N GLU A 743 12.19 33.06 -16.31
CA GLU A 743 13.20 34.11 -16.41
C GLU A 743 13.46 34.78 -15.06
N ASN A 744 12.45 34.95 -14.21
CA ASN A 744 12.58 35.66 -12.93
C ASN A 744 12.53 34.70 -11.74
N ASP A 745 13.32 35.01 -10.72
CA ASP A 745 13.38 34.25 -9.48
C ASP A 745 11.99 34.12 -8.82
N PRO A 746 11.57 32.88 -8.48
CA PRO A 746 10.22 32.62 -7.99
C PRO A 746 9.96 33.18 -6.58
N VAL A 747 10.98 33.29 -5.71
CA VAL A 747 10.84 33.83 -4.36
C VAL A 747 10.71 35.35 -4.40
N VAL A 748 11.56 36.01 -5.20
CA VAL A 748 11.45 37.46 -5.41
C VAL A 748 10.10 37.81 -6.06
N ARG A 749 9.65 37.00 -7.01
CA ARG A 749 8.35 37.19 -7.67
C ARG A 749 7.18 37.03 -6.69
N TRP A 750 7.23 36.02 -5.83
CA TRP A 750 6.23 35.82 -4.77
C TRP A 750 6.21 36.99 -3.80
N MET A 751 7.37 37.39 -3.28
CA MET A 751 7.52 38.48 -2.31
C MET A 751 7.02 39.84 -2.84
N MET A 752 7.02 40.03 -4.16
CA MET A 752 6.49 41.24 -4.82
C MET A 752 5.00 41.13 -5.18
N SER A 753 4.39 39.97 -4.97
CA SER A 753 2.95 39.73 -5.17
C SER A 753 2.17 39.92 -3.86
N GLU A 754 0.90 39.52 -3.86
CA GLU A 754 0.06 39.39 -2.65
C GLU A 754 -0.47 37.94 -2.52
N GLU A 755 0.14 37.00 -3.26
CA GLU A 755 -0.29 35.61 -3.25
C GLU A 755 0.10 34.93 -1.92
N PRO A 756 -0.73 34.03 -1.40
CA PRO A 756 -0.37 33.24 -0.23
C PRO A 756 0.77 32.28 -0.54
N GLY A 757 1.61 31.95 0.46
CA GLY A 757 2.75 31.03 0.31
C GLY A 757 2.90 30.06 1.48
N HIS A 758 3.81 29.09 1.36
CA HIS A 758 4.17 28.14 2.43
C HIS A 758 5.53 28.48 3.06
N CYS A 759 5.97 27.65 4.02
CA CYS A 759 7.16 27.86 4.84
C CYS A 759 8.42 28.18 4.03
N GLU A 760 8.63 27.53 2.88
CA GLU A 760 9.80 27.79 2.01
C GLU A 760 9.79 29.22 1.46
N TYR A 761 8.64 29.74 1.01
CA TYR A 761 8.54 31.13 0.55
C TYR A 761 8.90 32.11 1.67
N PHE A 762 8.33 31.93 2.86
CA PHE A 762 8.63 32.80 4.01
C PHE A 762 10.11 32.70 4.43
N ALA A 763 10.65 31.49 4.60
CA ALA A 763 12.03 31.27 5.00
C ALA A 763 13.03 31.81 3.98
N TYR A 764 12.78 31.58 2.69
CA TYR A 764 13.70 31.99 1.61
C TYR A 764 13.64 33.51 1.43
N SER A 765 12.45 34.12 1.48
CA SER A 765 12.30 35.58 1.45
C SER A 765 13.00 36.26 2.63
N TYR A 766 12.82 35.73 3.84
CA TYR A 766 13.52 36.26 5.03
C TYR A 766 15.04 36.16 4.86
N VAL A 767 15.58 35.03 4.39
CA VAL A 767 17.02 34.85 4.17
C VAL A 767 17.55 35.85 3.14
N LEU A 768 16.85 36.05 2.02
CA LEU A 768 17.25 37.03 1.00
C LEU A 768 17.20 38.48 1.53
N LEU A 769 16.18 38.83 2.32
CA LEU A 769 16.07 40.15 2.95
C LEU A 769 17.16 40.36 4.00
N ALA A 770 17.44 39.38 4.85
CA ALA A 770 18.48 39.42 5.86
C ALA A 770 19.87 39.59 5.21
N ARG A 771 20.16 38.80 4.17
CA ARG A 771 21.39 38.94 3.37
C ARG A 771 21.53 40.33 2.75
N SER A 772 20.44 40.88 2.23
CA SER A 772 20.42 42.23 1.64
C SER A 772 20.62 43.34 2.67
N ALA A 773 20.19 43.12 3.92
CA ALA A 773 20.46 44.00 5.05
C ALA A 773 21.88 43.83 5.63
N GLY A 774 22.68 42.89 5.08
CA GLY A 774 24.05 42.62 5.50
C GLY A 774 24.20 41.59 6.61
N PHE A 775 23.12 40.90 6.99
CA PHE A 775 23.16 39.82 7.96
C PHE A 775 23.41 38.47 7.27
N PRO A 776 24.45 37.71 7.67
CA PRO A 776 24.66 36.36 7.17
C PRO A 776 23.46 35.48 7.56
N ALA A 777 22.82 34.85 6.59
CA ALA A 777 21.62 34.05 6.82
C ALA A 777 21.61 32.79 5.96
N ARG A 778 20.96 31.72 6.43
CA ARG A 778 20.87 30.42 5.76
C ARG A 778 19.53 29.74 6.03
N ILE A 779 19.19 28.77 5.19
CA ILE A 779 17.93 28.03 5.28
C ILE A 779 18.20 26.73 6.05
N VAL A 780 17.26 26.31 6.89
CA VAL A 780 17.30 25.03 7.59
C VAL A 780 16.01 24.27 7.33
N CYS A 781 16.12 22.97 7.10
CA CYS A 781 14.99 22.08 6.87
C CYS A 781 15.00 20.93 7.89
N GLY A 782 13.81 20.46 8.22
CA GLY A 782 13.60 19.39 9.20
C GLY A 782 12.12 19.22 9.50
N PHE A 783 11.78 19.05 10.78
CA PHE A 783 10.40 19.00 11.25
C PHE A 783 10.14 20.09 12.28
N ALA A 784 8.92 20.63 12.29
CA ALA A 784 8.46 21.53 13.33
C ALA A 784 7.14 21.02 13.92
N GLY A 785 7.02 21.01 15.25
CA GLY A 785 5.85 20.48 15.93
C GLY A 785 5.86 18.96 16.02
N GLY A 786 4.71 18.34 15.75
CA GLY A 786 4.42 16.92 15.98
C GLY A 786 3.53 16.70 17.19
N GLU A 787 3.30 15.43 17.53
CA GLU A 787 2.38 15.02 18.59
C GLU A 787 3.00 13.97 19.50
N TRP A 788 2.66 14.05 20.78
CA TRP A 788 3.02 13.03 21.77
C TRP A 788 2.06 11.84 21.72
N ASP A 789 2.60 10.64 21.55
CA ASP A 789 1.86 9.38 21.60
C ASP A 789 2.01 8.72 22.98
N ASP A 790 0.95 8.82 23.80
CA ASP A 790 0.89 8.25 25.14
C ASP A 790 1.02 6.71 25.15
N LYS A 791 0.67 6.00 24.06
CA LYS A 791 0.76 4.53 24.02
C LYS A 791 2.19 4.04 23.89
N THR A 792 2.99 4.74 23.07
CA THR A 792 4.39 4.38 22.82
C THR A 792 5.36 5.18 23.66
N GLN A 793 4.88 6.16 24.43
CA GLN A 793 5.69 7.11 25.22
C GLN A 793 6.76 7.77 24.33
N SER A 794 6.32 8.29 23.18
CA SER A 794 7.21 8.86 22.17
C SER A 794 6.61 10.08 21.49
N TRP A 795 7.46 10.99 21.05
CA TRP A 795 7.08 12.07 20.16
C TRP A 795 7.07 11.58 18.72
N THR A 796 6.10 12.00 17.94
CA THR A 796 5.94 11.58 16.55
C THR A 796 5.78 12.78 15.63
N ASN A 797 6.49 12.73 14.51
CA ASN A 797 6.30 13.65 13.40
C ASN A 797 5.84 12.86 12.17
N GLU A 798 4.78 13.35 11.54
CA GLU A 798 4.33 12.92 10.23
C GLU A 798 5.13 13.62 9.12
N GLN A 799 5.08 13.11 7.90
CA GLN A 799 5.66 13.80 6.75
C GLN A 799 5.09 15.21 6.54
N THR A 800 3.85 15.45 6.99
CA THR A 800 3.21 16.77 6.91
C THR A 800 3.78 17.81 7.88
N ASP A 801 4.55 17.37 8.88
CA ASP A 801 5.27 18.25 9.82
C ASP A 801 6.62 18.72 9.27
N ALA A 802 7.00 18.28 8.05
CA ALA A 802 8.23 18.73 7.40
C ALA A 802 8.19 20.26 7.22
N HIS A 803 9.23 20.97 7.67
CA HIS A 803 9.21 22.42 7.76
C HIS A 803 10.55 23.04 7.37
N ALA A 804 10.49 24.27 6.87
CA ALA A 804 11.65 25.07 6.51
C ALA A 804 11.64 26.38 7.30
N TRP A 805 12.77 26.75 7.87
CA TRP A 805 12.97 28.00 8.61
C TRP A 805 14.33 28.62 8.27
N ALA A 806 14.62 29.77 8.87
CA ALA A 806 15.87 30.49 8.65
C ALA A 806 16.77 30.47 9.88
N GLU A 807 18.07 30.64 9.64
CA GLU A 807 19.03 31.01 10.67
C GLU A 807 19.78 32.26 10.24
N VAL A 808 19.97 33.19 11.17
CA VAL A 808 20.65 34.46 10.95
C VAL A 808 21.78 34.64 11.98
N PHE A 809 22.90 35.20 11.56
CA PHE A 809 24.08 35.40 12.40
C PHE A 809 24.10 36.82 12.98
N ASP A 810 24.15 36.93 14.32
CA ASP A 810 24.17 38.22 15.03
C ASP A 810 25.59 38.78 15.25
N GLY A 811 26.62 38.07 14.78
CA GLY A 811 28.03 38.39 14.98
C GLY A 811 28.70 37.62 16.08
N LYS A 812 27.92 36.95 16.92
CA LYS A 812 28.37 36.13 18.03
C LYS A 812 27.80 34.73 17.98
N GLN A 813 26.60 34.54 17.43
CA GLN A 813 25.86 33.27 17.42
C GLN A 813 24.87 33.26 16.25
N TRP A 814 24.44 32.07 15.85
CA TRP A 814 23.33 31.88 14.93
C TRP A 814 22.02 31.80 15.70
N LEU A 815 20.99 32.50 15.21
CA LEU A 815 19.66 32.55 15.79
C LEU A 815 18.68 31.88 14.82
N ARG A 816 17.88 30.92 15.31
CA ARG A 816 16.74 30.36 14.58
C ARG A 816 15.64 31.41 14.46
N VAL A 817 15.17 31.64 13.24
CA VAL A 817 14.05 32.53 12.93
C VAL A 817 13.07 31.78 12.05
N ASP A 818 11.82 31.66 12.51
CA ASP A 818 10.73 31.11 11.71
C ASP A 818 9.80 32.25 11.27
N PRO A 819 9.95 32.76 10.03
CA PRO A 819 9.09 33.81 9.50
C PRO A 819 7.71 33.30 9.08
N THR A 820 7.44 31.99 9.17
CA THR A 820 6.17 31.41 8.73
C THR A 820 5.06 31.80 9.71
N PRO A 821 3.91 32.34 9.23
CA PRO A 821 2.75 32.54 10.09
C PRO A 821 2.33 31.21 10.74
N PRO A 822 1.87 31.22 12.01
CA PRO A 822 1.35 30.01 12.63
C PRO A 822 0.19 29.45 11.80
N GLU A 823 0.25 28.16 11.45
CA GLU A 823 -0.87 27.48 10.80
C GLU A 823 -2.10 27.61 11.70
N ASP A 824 -3.26 27.97 11.14
CA ASP A 824 -4.58 27.83 11.78
C ASP A 824 -4.76 26.33 12.16
N GLY A 825 -4.18 25.87 13.28
CA GLY A 825 -4.10 24.43 13.59
C GLY A 825 -2.96 23.92 14.48
N GLN A 826 -2.02 24.72 14.99
CA GLN A 826 -1.09 24.27 16.05
C GLN A 826 -0.94 25.34 17.15
N GLY A 827 -1.26 24.99 18.40
CA GLY A 827 -0.85 25.63 19.69
C GLY A 827 -0.57 27.14 19.77
N GLU A 828 -1.33 27.91 20.56
CA GLU A 828 -0.99 29.25 21.08
C GLU A 828 0.43 29.20 21.70
N GLY A 829 1.34 30.18 21.74
CA GLY A 829 1.41 31.66 21.73
C GLY A 829 2.63 31.97 22.65
N GLU A 830 3.58 32.84 22.33
CA GLU A 830 3.62 34.25 22.78
C GLU A 830 4.78 35.04 22.13
N GLU A 831 4.60 36.37 22.09
CA GLU A 831 5.55 37.44 21.77
C GLU A 831 6.70 37.58 22.79
N PRO A 832 7.80 38.29 22.45
CA PRO A 832 9.06 38.27 23.22
C PRO A 832 9.01 39.12 24.50
N GLN A 833 9.51 38.56 25.61
CA GLN A 833 9.90 39.35 26.80
C GLN A 833 11.33 39.05 27.29
N GLN A 834 11.98 40.16 27.65
CA GLN A 834 13.38 40.37 27.98
C GLN A 834 13.83 39.78 29.32
N ASN A 835 15.10 39.36 29.33
CA ASN A 835 16.11 39.42 30.41
C ASN A 835 15.66 39.37 31.88
N GLN A 836 16.17 38.38 32.63
CA GLN A 836 16.99 38.68 33.82
C GLN A 836 17.90 37.52 34.28
N ASN A 837 19.12 37.95 34.60
CA ASN A 837 20.36 37.30 35.05
C ASN A 837 20.34 36.30 36.23
N ASN A 838 21.50 35.63 36.33
CA ASN A 838 22.17 34.95 37.45
C ASN A 838 21.87 33.45 37.57
N GLY A 839 22.83 32.53 37.61
CA GLY A 839 24.29 32.64 37.67
C GLY A 839 24.90 31.37 38.30
N GLN A 840 26.03 30.96 37.73
CA GLN A 840 27.16 30.27 38.38
C GLN A 840 27.11 28.76 38.72
N GLY A 841 28.00 28.04 38.02
CA GLY A 841 28.97 27.06 38.55
C GLY A 841 28.46 25.64 38.73
N GLN A 842 29.23 24.57 38.56
CA GLN A 842 30.66 24.40 38.29
C GLN A 842 30.85 22.90 37.96
N ASN A 843 31.57 22.61 36.87
CA ASN A 843 32.29 21.35 36.61
C ASN A 843 33.35 21.13 37.73
N PRO A 844 34.05 19.96 37.91
CA PRO A 844 34.56 19.14 36.80
C PRO A 844 34.86 17.63 37.09
N ASP A 845 35.47 16.99 36.08
CA ASP A 845 36.49 15.94 36.16
C ASP A 845 36.00 14.47 36.33
N GLN A 846 36.51 13.45 35.63
CA GLN A 846 37.74 13.34 34.84
C GLN A 846 37.75 12.04 34.00
N GLN A 847 38.33 12.11 32.79
CA GLN A 847 39.38 11.24 32.23
C GLN A 847 39.19 9.71 32.27
N ASP A 848 39.20 8.97 31.18
CA ASP A 848 40.25 8.66 30.18
C ASP A 848 40.02 7.12 29.99
N GLY A 849 40.06 6.49 28.83
CA GLY A 849 41.04 6.58 27.77
C GLY A 849 41.50 5.13 27.49
N GLU A 850 41.47 4.78 26.21
CA GLU A 850 42.28 3.74 25.56
C GLU A 850 41.86 2.25 25.65
N GLY A 851 41.88 1.62 24.46
CA GLY A 851 42.67 0.39 24.30
C GLY A 851 41.92 -0.92 23.99
N ASN A 852 41.55 -1.11 22.72
CA ASN A 852 41.55 -2.41 22.02
C ASN A 852 42.94 -3.10 22.21
N PRO A 853 43.17 -4.45 22.13
CA PRO A 853 42.50 -5.40 21.24
C PRO A 853 42.41 -6.91 21.63
N GLU A 854 41.70 -7.65 20.78
CA GLU A 854 41.96 -9.05 20.32
C GLU A 854 41.59 -10.31 21.16
N ASN A 855 40.69 -11.08 20.54
CA ASN A 855 40.38 -12.53 20.57
C ASN A 855 41.66 -13.42 20.46
N PRO A 856 41.75 -14.73 20.85
CA PRO A 856 40.75 -15.77 20.56
C PRO A 856 40.60 -16.98 21.54
N GLN A 857 39.45 -17.66 21.38
CA GLN A 857 39.20 -19.13 21.46
C GLN A 857 39.95 -19.98 22.51
N ASN A 858 39.24 -20.78 23.32
CA ASN A 858 38.92 -22.19 22.97
C ASN A 858 38.26 -22.99 24.12
N GLN A 859 37.55 -24.04 23.68
CA GLN A 859 37.40 -25.38 24.29
C GLN A 859 36.51 -25.53 25.55
N GLN A 860 35.39 -26.25 25.47
CA GLN A 860 35.23 -27.72 25.39
C GLN A 860 35.65 -28.45 26.67
N GLY A 861 34.71 -29.22 27.22
CA GLY A 861 34.94 -30.22 28.26
C GLY A 861 33.95 -31.36 28.06
N GLU A 862 34.52 -32.56 27.99
CA GLU A 862 34.00 -33.79 27.39
C GLU A 862 33.10 -34.65 28.29
N ASN A 863 32.45 -35.58 27.59
CA ASN A 863 31.79 -36.85 27.96
C ASN A 863 32.66 -37.77 28.87
N PRO A 864 32.13 -38.86 29.49
CA PRO A 864 31.88 -40.11 28.73
C PRO A 864 30.83 -41.14 29.25
N ASN A 865 30.27 -41.87 28.27
CA ASN A 865 29.92 -43.30 28.13
C ASN A 865 29.39 -44.18 29.28
N GLY A 866 28.41 -45.04 28.91
CA GLY A 866 28.17 -46.34 29.53
C GLY A 866 26.92 -47.11 29.04
N GLU A 867 27.11 -47.95 28.00
CA GLU A 867 26.58 -49.32 27.79
C GLU A 867 25.11 -49.62 27.37
N GLU A 868 25.00 -50.49 26.34
CA GLU A 868 23.85 -51.06 25.58
C GLU A 868 23.34 -52.40 26.22
N PRO A 869 22.54 -53.35 25.59
CA PRO A 869 21.92 -53.42 24.25
C PRO A 869 20.50 -54.10 24.13
N ASP A 870 20.06 -54.20 22.86
CA ASP A 870 19.18 -55.19 22.18
C ASP A 870 17.64 -55.14 22.29
N GLU A 871 16.98 -54.81 21.16
CA GLU A 871 16.25 -55.81 20.34
C GLU A 871 15.90 -55.28 18.92
N ASP A 872 16.47 -55.98 17.95
CA ASP A 872 16.26 -55.99 16.49
C ASP A 872 14.79 -55.97 16.00
N ARG A 873 14.48 -55.25 14.90
CA ARG A 873 14.47 -55.81 13.51
C ARG A 873 13.84 -54.88 12.45
N ASP A 874 14.62 -54.74 11.39
CA ASP A 874 14.34 -54.70 9.95
C ASP A 874 13.59 -53.54 9.26
N GLU A 875 14.46 -52.82 8.56
CA GLU A 875 14.34 -52.09 7.31
C GLU A 875 13.36 -52.71 6.29
N GLY A 876 12.50 -51.86 5.74
CA GLY A 876 11.82 -52.08 4.47
C GLY A 876 12.28 -51.03 3.47
N GLU A 877 12.89 -51.49 2.39
CA GLU A 877 13.30 -50.72 1.22
C GLU A 877 12.16 -49.85 0.67
N LEU A 878 12.49 -48.62 0.25
CA LEU A 878 11.56 -47.73 -0.43
C LEU A 878 11.11 -48.36 -1.77
N PRO A 879 9.82 -48.29 -2.13
CA PRO A 879 9.31 -48.85 -3.39
C PRO A 879 10.08 -48.33 -4.61
N GLU A 880 10.30 -49.18 -5.60
CA GLU A 880 11.02 -48.86 -6.84
C GLU A 880 10.37 -47.68 -7.61
N GLU A 881 9.06 -47.49 -7.46
CA GLU A 881 8.32 -46.31 -7.95
C GLU A 881 8.70 -45.00 -7.25
N LEU A 882 9.07 -45.06 -5.96
CA LEU A 882 9.48 -43.90 -5.18
C LEU A 882 10.90 -43.44 -5.54
N LEU A 883 11.82 -44.40 -5.76
CA LEU A 883 13.17 -44.15 -6.28
C LEU A 883 13.15 -43.59 -7.71
N GLU A 884 12.22 -44.06 -8.55
CA GLU A 884 12.01 -43.52 -9.89
C GLU A 884 11.39 -42.11 -9.85
N THR A 885 10.46 -41.85 -8.92
CA THR A 885 9.95 -40.49 -8.70
C THR A 885 10.99 -39.53 -8.13
N LEU A 886 11.98 -40.01 -7.38
CA LEU A 886 13.11 -39.21 -6.89
C LEU A 886 14.14 -38.93 -8.00
N ARG A 887 14.42 -39.89 -8.90
CA ARG A 887 15.21 -39.62 -10.12
C ARG A 887 14.54 -38.66 -11.08
N GLN A 888 13.23 -38.83 -11.30
CA GLN A 888 12.44 -37.90 -12.09
C GLN A 888 12.31 -36.53 -11.40
N ALA A 889 12.33 -36.48 -10.06
CA ALA A 889 12.40 -35.25 -9.30
C ALA A 889 13.70 -34.49 -9.54
N GLN A 890 14.84 -35.19 -9.47
CA GLN A 890 16.17 -34.62 -9.70
C GLN A 890 16.27 -34.10 -11.13
N GLN A 891 15.79 -34.86 -12.12
CA GLN A 891 15.74 -34.45 -13.53
C GLN A 891 14.80 -33.27 -13.78
N LEU A 892 13.66 -33.17 -13.05
CA LEU A 892 12.75 -32.03 -13.11
C LEU A 892 13.33 -30.79 -12.41
N LEU A 893 14.05 -30.97 -11.31
CA LEU A 893 14.74 -29.89 -10.59
C LEU A 893 15.85 -29.29 -11.48
N ASP A 894 16.61 -30.15 -12.16
CA ASP A 894 17.64 -29.72 -13.11
C ASP A 894 17.03 -29.09 -14.38
N ALA A 895 15.89 -29.61 -14.87
CA ALA A 895 15.16 -28.97 -15.98
C ALA A 895 14.59 -27.60 -15.59
N LEU A 896 14.19 -27.39 -14.33
CA LEU A 896 13.71 -26.11 -13.83
C LEU A 896 14.85 -25.09 -13.65
N LYS A 897 16.05 -25.52 -13.24
CA LYS A 897 17.27 -24.67 -13.24
C LYS A 897 17.61 -24.15 -14.64
N THR A 898 17.32 -24.89 -15.72
CA THR A 898 17.68 -24.47 -17.09
C THR A 898 16.78 -23.39 -17.71
N ASP A 899 15.60 -23.13 -17.15
CA ASP A 899 14.65 -22.14 -17.66
C ASP A 899 14.81 -20.74 -16.98
N GLU A 900 15.72 -20.66 -16.00
CA GLU A 900 16.03 -19.48 -15.18
C GLU A 900 16.98 -18.51 -15.89
N LYS A 901 16.49 -17.84 -16.94
CA LYS A 901 17.25 -16.76 -17.57
C LYS A 901 17.43 -15.59 -16.59
N PRO A 902 18.64 -15.00 -16.49
CA PRO A 902 18.86 -13.84 -15.63
C PRO A 902 17.92 -12.70 -16.03
N LEU A 903 17.36 -12.00 -15.04
CA LEU A 903 16.29 -11.00 -15.21
C LEU A 903 16.64 -9.95 -16.29
N GLY A 904 17.89 -9.48 -16.29
CA GLY A 904 18.37 -8.50 -17.30
C GLY A 904 18.34 -9.00 -18.75
N SER A 905 18.38 -10.32 -18.99
CA SER A 905 18.28 -10.89 -20.34
C SER A 905 16.85 -11.00 -20.86
N LEU A 906 15.86 -11.02 -19.95
CA LEU A 906 14.43 -11.03 -20.27
C LEU A 906 13.95 -9.61 -20.62
N GLU A 907 14.32 -8.60 -19.83
CA GLU A 907 13.98 -7.20 -20.12
C GLU A 907 14.58 -6.71 -21.46
N ALA A 908 15.82 -7.14 -21.77
CA ALA A 908 16.47 -6.78 -23.04
C ALA A 908 15.74 -7.34 -24.28
N LYS A 909 14.92 -8.39 -24.12
CA LYS A 909 14.06 -8.93 -25.19
C LYS A 909 12.73 -8.19 -25.30
N GLU A 910 12.13 -7.76 -24.19
CA GLU A 910 10.90 -6.96 -24.19
C GLU A 910 11.13 -5.54 -24.75
N GLY A 911 12.32 -4.96 -24.56
CA GLY A 911 12.70 -3.65 -25.10
C GLY A 911 12.95 -3.57 -26.62
N ARG A 912 12.78 -4.66 -27.40
CA ARG A 912 13.07 -4.70 -28.85
C ARG A 912 11.85 -4.72 -29.78
N LEU A 913 10.66 -4.40 -29.27
CA LEU A 913 9.46 -4.18 -30.08
C LEU A 913 9.04 -2.71 -30.05
N GLY A 914 9.82 -1.85 -30.71
CA GLY A 914 9.41 -0.47 -30.96
C GLY A 914 10.56 0.51 -31.18
N ARG A 915 10.60 1.09 -32.39
CA ARG A 915 11.39 2.26 -32.82
C ARG A 915 12.91 2.11 -32.93
N ARG A 916 13.29 1.78 -34.16
CA ARG A 916 14.51 2.26 -34.82
C ARG A 916 14.45 3.79 -34.91
N ILE A 917 15.14 4.50 -34.02
CA ILE A 917 15.52 5.92 -34.23
C ILE A 917 17.03 6.02 -34.05
N GLN A 918 17.65 6.65 -35.04
CA GLN A 918 19.09 6.81 -35.20
C GLN A 918 19.72 7.47 -33.98
N ARG A 919 20.85 6.90 -33.54
CA ARG A 919 21.87 7.61 -32.77
C ARG A 919 22.29 8.86 -33.54
N ASN A 920 22.12 10.03 -32.95
CA ASN A 920 23.00 11.16 -33.24
C ASN A 920 23.93 11.40 -32.04
N LYS A 921 25.17 11.71 -32.39
CA LYS A 921 26.34 11.90 -31.54
C LYS A 921 26.19 13.12 -30.63
N LYS A 922 26.90 13.02 -29.50
CA LYS A 922 27.63 14.08 -28.78
C LYS A 922 27.45 15.51 -29.31
N ASP A 923 27.04 16.41 -28.43
CA ASP A 923 27.88 17.54 -27.98
C ASP A 923 27.29 18.16 -26.70
N TRP A 924 28.21 18.58 -25.81
CA TRP A 924 28.06 19.18 -24.46
C TRP A 924 27.77 18.22 -23.31
#